data_AF-A0AAU5F0M9-F1
#
_entry.id   AF-A0AAU5F0M9-F1
#
_cell.length_a   1.000
_cell.length_b   1.000
_cell.length_c   1.000
_cell.angle_alpha   90.00
_cell.angle_beta   90.00
_cell.angle_gamma   90.00
#
_symmetry.space_group_name_H-M   'P 1'
#
loop_
_entity.id
_entity.type
_entity.pdbx_description
1 polymer ?
#
loop_
_entity_poly.entity_id
_entity_poly.type
_entity_poly.pdbx_seq_one_letter_code
_entity_poly.pdbx_strand_id
1 'polypeptide(L)'
;MKRIHRRDRKKKLIAYGVGTAVVAGAAITSLAVAAPGPATANTKPTGPGTALQARFADAAREFHVPQSVLMAVSYRQTLWESHDGQPSTTGAYNVMGLTRVTADDVEQPTDAERLSHLNMSGDPTVMKHFDAKRALKRAPKAVDTSDPRLHTLDEAAKLIDKPVDAVREDENQSVRAGAALLAKYQKDATGSLPEDAGKWYAAVARYSQAPDTKGASLFAKRVYESIRTGESRLTADGQQLALPADPSVKPVRPETMSLAAFNAAAAQTPECPTGLNCDFRAAAYKQNSTTPDDFGNYNESNRPSNGEDIRYLVIHDTEGGYDGSLKTFQDSTSYASAHYMVRASDGLVTQLVATKDEAWHAANKTMNMHSIGIEHEGYAIKDNATWYTEPQYESSAALVKYLANRFSIPLDREHIVGHDEVPGVLDGNVRTQHWDPGPYWDWNHYMNLVGAPNGDQGAGGPLKAGQLVRVVPPFTTANQPTVTYGGNTYGRPANFGYLYETPSTSGKPLTDPYLGAQTATEGPNWGNKVVAGGEYVVAEAQTDWTAIWYGGQKAWFYNPGGTFTAPVGKTGQPVLKAKAGAASIPVYGRAYPEDSAYAGTNVPVQANNSASLTKYTIPAGQAYTQAGPAQLGDYWFAGTFAGTGTGDRTLVQGKTNSFYPIRYNHRLAWVKATDVEQATSAVPDSGTTRYNMLGRDSSGVLWQYQGTGSASAPFYGRYKVGGGWQGYNAVSAMTALRADGTGDMVARDGTGTLWYYQGSGNPNSPFKGRLKVGGGWQTYNFMTGARDLNGDGKADLIGRDGTGVLWYYQGTGTPAAPFAARVKIGGGWQGYNAMVSTGDLNRDGKADLVARDGSGVLWFYKGTGTPTAPYAPRIQIGGGWQGYNTLLGPSDLNGDGIPDLVARDGSGVLWYYKGTGSTTGAPFAARVQVGGGWQMFNLLV
;
A
#
# COMPACT_ATOMS: atom_id res chain seq x y z
N MET A 1 -11.67 -23.70 -41.48
CA MET A 1 -12.80 -22.95 -42.09
C MET A 1 -13.98 -22.93 -41.12
N LYS A 2 -14.34 -21.75 -40.59
CA LYS A 2 -15.63 -21.29 -39.99
C LYS A 2 -15.30 -20.12 -39.04
N ARG A 3 -15.22 -18.90 -39.59
CA ARG A 3 -16.21 -17.80 -39.59
C ARG A 3 -16.18 -16.95 -38.31
N ILE A 4 -15.48 -15.83 -38.45
CA ILE A 4 -15.37 -14.68 -37.56
C ILE A 4 -16.68 -13.88 -37.57
N HIS A 5 -17.15 -13.42 -36.41
CA HIS A 5 -18.17 -12.37 -36.30
C HIS A 5 -17.66 -11.22 -35.43
N ARG A 6 -17.47 -10.08 -36.11
CA ARG A 6 -17.07 -8.77 -35.61
C ARG A 6 -18.35 -7.97 -35.36
N ARG A 7 -18.51 -7.33 -34.20
CA ARG A 7 -19.60 -6.37 -33.96
C ARG A 7 -19.06 -5.07 -33.35
N ASP A 8 -19.07 -4.03 -34.18
CA ASP A 8 -18.91 -2.62 -33.85
C ASP A 8 -20.05 -2.12 -32.94
N ARG A 9 -19.73 -1.21 -31.99
CA ARG A 9 -20.72 -0.32 -31.37
C ARG A 9 -20.25 1.14 -31.47
N LYS A 10 -20.97 1.92 -32.27
CA LYS A 10 -20.85 3.38 -32.40
C LYS A 10 -21.51 4.10 -31.22
N LYS A 11 -20.85 5.18 -30.77
CA LYS A 11 -21.31 6.18 -29.79
C LYS A 11 -22.42 7.09 -30.35
N LYS A 12 -23.34 7.56 -29.51
CA LYS A 12 -24.12 8.79 -29.73
C LYS A 12 -24.22 9.61 -28.42
N LEU A 13 -23.75 10.86 -28.50
CA LEU A 13 -23.97 11.94 -27.54
C LEU A 13 -25.32 12.61 -27.82
N ILE A 14 -26.02 13.06 -26.77
CA ILE A 14 -27.06 14.09 -26.85
C ILE A 14 -26.83 15.10 -25.72
N ALA A 15 -26.83 16.38 -26.10
CA ALA A 15 -26.70 17.56 -25.26
C ALA A 15 -28.06 18.25 -25.10
N TYR A 16 -28.35 18.81 -23.91
CA TYR A 16 -29.27 19.93 -23.62
C TYR A 16 -28.80 20.50 -22.26
N GLY A 17 -28.74 21.80 -21.96
CA GLY A 17 -29.48 22.95 -22.47
C GLY A 17 -30.13 23.65 -21.26
N VAL A 18 -29.66 24.85 -20.92
CA VAL A 18 -29.81 25.62 -19.66
C VAL A 18 -31.23 26.18 -19.42
N GLY A 19 -31.62 26.37 -18.15
CA GLY A 19 -32.71 27.27 -17.73
C GLY A 19 -32.83 27.45 -16.21
N THR A 20 -32.70 28.70 -15.73
CA THR A 20 -32.59 29.16 -14.33
C THR A 20 -33.86 29.86 -13.79
N ALA A 21 -34.10 29.80 -12.46
CA ALA A 21 -34.74 30.78 -11.53
C ALA A 21 -35.22 30.02 -10.27
N VAL A 22 -34.82 30.21 -8.99
CA VAL A 22 -34.58 31.33 -8.04
C VAL A 22 -35.83 31.75 -7.21
N VAL A 23 -35.59 31.94 -5.89
CA VAL A 23 -36.41 32.45 -4.75
C VAL A 23 -37.15 31.37 -3.95
N ALA A 24 -36.71 30.89 -2.76
CA ALA A 24 -36.41 31.49 -1.43
C ALA A 24 -37.62 31.52 -0.46
N GLY A 25 -37.43 31.00 0.76
CA GLY A 25 -38.40 31.09 1.85
C GLY A 25 -38.07 30.14 3.02
N ALA A 26 -37.36 30.65 4.03
CA ALA A 26 -36.95 29.95 5.24
C ALA A 26 -37.97 30.13 6.38
N ALA A 27 -38.14 29.12 7.24
CA ALA A 27 -38.46 29.30 8.67
C ALA A 27 -38.03 28.07 9.48
N ILE A 28 -37.37 28.35 10.60
CA ILE A 28 -36.68 27.47 11.55
C ILE A 28 -37.61 27.25 12.75
N THR A 29 -37.68 26.05 13.35
CA THR A 29 -37.59 25.81 14.82
C THR A 29 -37.72 24.32 15.22
N SER A 30 -36.58 23.78 15.71
CA SER A 30 -36.36 22.94 16.91
C SER A 30 -37.22 21.70 17.26
N LEU A 31 -36.53 20.54 17.24
CA LEU A 31 -36.39 19.46 18.25
C LEU A 31 -37.64 18.84 18.91
N ALA A 32 -37.86 17.54 18.65
CA ALA A 32 -38.11 16.51 19.67
C ALA A 32 -37.96 15.09 19.10
N VAL A 33 -37.39 14.19 19.90
CA VAL A 33 -37.17 12.76 19.65
C VAL A 33 -38.50 11.99 19.77
N ALA A 34 -38.86 11.16 18.78
CA ALA A 34 -39.81 10.05 18.94
C ALA A 34 -39.59 8.97 17.85
N ALA A 35 -39.67 7.70 18.25
CA ALA A 35 -39.50 6.49 17.41
C ALA A 35 -40.81 6.14 16.63
N PRO A 36 -40.86 5.09 15.76
CA PRO A 36 -41.31 5.20 14.38
C PRO A 36 -42.74 4.69 14.09
N GLY A 37 -43.32 5.18 12.97
CA GLY A 37 -44.55 4.69 12.32
C GLY A 37 -44.52 4.98 10.80
N PRO A 38 -45.30 4.26 9.97
CA PRO A 38 -44.80 3.70 8.70
C PRO A 38 -44.91 4.60 7.45
N ALA A 39 -43.92 4.40 6.57
CA ALA A 39 -43.87 4.60 5.11
C ALA A 39 -44.87 5.54 4.43
N THR A 40 -44.34 6.58 3.77
CA THR A 40 -44.70 6.87 2.36
C THR A 40 -43.48 7.41 1.61
N ALA A 41 -43.27 6.86 0.43
CA ALA A 41 -42.14 7.09 -0.45
C ALA A 41 -42.14 8.50 -1.05
N ASN A 42 -40.95 9.11 -1.14
CA ASN A 42 -40.51 9.87 -2.31
C ASN A 42 -39.03 10.23 -2.18
N THR A 43 -38.19 9.37 -2.76
CA THR A 43 -36.75 9.55 -2.90
C THR A 43 -36.42 10.36 -4.16
N LYS A 44 -35.59 11.39 -4.00
CA LYS A 44 -34.71 11.94 -5.04
C LYS A 44 -33.47 12.58 -4.39
N PRO A 45 -32.35 12.65 -5.11
CA PRO A 45 -31.17 11.83 -4.84
C PRO A 45 -30.16 12.54 -3.93
N THR A 46 -29.62 11.79 -2.98
CA THR A 46 -28.50 12.19 -2.13
C THR A 46 -27.18 12.10 -2.91
N GLY A 47 -26.30 13.10 -2.72
CA GLY A 47 -24.95 13.14 -3.29
C GLY A 47 -24.02 12.00 -2.82
N PRO A 48 -22.76 11.96 -3.31
CA PRO A 48 -21.94 10.75 -3.35
C PRO A 48 -21.38 10.38 -1.97
N GLY A 49 -22.18 9.68 -1.18
CA GLY A 49 -21.72 8.40 -0.66
C GLY A 49 -21.71 7.41 -1.82
N THR A 50 -20.72 6.53 -1.88
CA THR A 50 -20.54 5.60 -3.00
C THR A 50 -21.77 4.75 -3.26
N ALA A 51 -22.01 4.43 -4.53
CA ALA A 51 -23.11 3.55 -4.91
C ALA A 51 -23.10 2.25 -4.11
N LEU A 52 -21.92 1.70 -3.81
CA LEU A 52 -21.76 0.52 -2.96
C LEU A 52 -22.18 0.71 -1.49
N GLN A 53 -21.79 1.81 -0.85
CA GLN A 53 -22.22 2.11 0.53
C GLN A 53 -23.75 2.19 0.64
N ALA A 54 -24.42 2.79 -0.35
CA ALA A 54 -25.87 2.85 -0.42
C ALA A 54 -26.50 1.46 -0.58
N ARG A 55 -25.91 0.59 -1.44
CA ARG A 55 -26.35 -0.79 -1.62
C ARG A 55 -26.24 -1.63 -0.34
N PHE A 56 -25.18 -1.43 0.46
CA PHE A 56 -25.09 -2.03 1.79
C PHE A 56 -26.23 -1.61 2.71
N ALA A 57 -26.55 -0.31 2.75
CA ALA A 57 -27.66 0.20 3.55
C ALA A 57 -29.02 -0.33 3.07
N ASP A 58 -29.22 -0.43 1.75
CA ASP A 58 -30.45 -0.97 1.15
C ASP A 58 -30.63 -2.46 1.47
N ALA A 59 -29.61 -3.28 1.24
CA ALA A 59 -29.65 -4.72 1.52
C ALA A 59 -29.78 -5.01 3.02
N ALA A 60 -29.10 -4.24 3.88
CA ALA A 60 -29.25 -4.35 5.33
C ALA A 60 -30.71 -4.16 5.77
N ARG A 61 -31.40 -3.16 5.20
CA ARG A 61 -32.84 -2.94 5.44
C ARG A 61 -33.70 -4.06 4.85
N GLU A 62 -33.42 -4.48 3.62
CA GLU A 62 -34.19 -5.52 2.92
C GLU A 62 -34.18 -6.86 3.66
N PHE A 63 -33.03 -7.27 4.19
CA PHE A 63 -32.85 -8.58 4.83
C PHE A 63 -32.78 -8.52 6.36
N HIS A 64 -33.03 -7.35 6.96
CA HIS A 64 -32.97 -7.11 8.40
C HIS A 64 -31.63 -7.54 9.03
N VAL A 65 -30.52 -7.28 8.34
CA VAL A 65 -29.16 -7.48 8.83
C VAL A 65 -28.61 -6.13 9.32
N PRO A 66 -28.00 -6.04 10.51
CA PRO A 66 -27.31 -4.81 10.91
C PRO A 66 -26.27 -4.41 9.86
N GLN A 67 -26.33 -3.18 9.35
CA GLN A 67 -25.44 -2.71 8.30
C GLN A 67 -23.95 -2.86 8.69
N SER A 68 -23.63 -2.64 9.97
CA SER A 68 -22.28 -2.82 10.50
C SER A 68 -21.77 -4.26 10.38
N VAL A 69 -22.62 -5.26 10.63
CA VAL A 69 -22.29 -6.69 10.47
C VAL A 69 -22.08 -7.01 9.00
N LEU A 70 -23.00 -6.60 8.12
CA LEU A 70 -22.91 -6.88 6.69
C LEU A 70 -21.64 -6.28 6.07
N MET A 71 -21.36 -5.02 6.35
CA MET A 71 -20.16 -4.35 5.87
C MET A 71 -18.89 -4.97 6.45
N ALA A 72 -18.85 -5.30 7.74
CA ALA A 72 -17.67 -5.91 8.36
C ALA A 72 -17.38 -7.32 7.83
N VAL A 73 -18.42 -8.13 7.57
CA VAL A 73 -18.26 -9.45 6.93
C VAL A 73 -17.70 -9.28 5.51
N SER A 74 -18.29 -8.39 4.71
CA SER A 74 -17.78 -8.10 3.36
C SER A 74 -16.33 -7.60 3.38
N TYR A 75 -16.00 -6.70 4.32
CA TYR A 75 -14.64 -6.20 4.48
C TYR A 75 -13.64 -7.33 4.77
N ARG A 76 -13.97 -8.24 5.69
CA ARG A 76 -13.09 -9.36 6.05
C ARG A 76 -13.02 -10.48 5.01
N GLN A 77 -13.86 -10.44 3.98
CA GLN A 77 -13.78 -11.37 2.86
C GLN A 77 -12.98 -10.79 1.69
N THR A 78 -13.24 -9.53 1.32
CA THR A 78 -12.78 -8.95 0.04
C THR A 78 -12.32 -7.51 0.16
N LEU A 79 -12.30 -6.92 1.36
CA LEU A 79 -12.01 -5.50 1.56
C LEU A 79 -12.98 -4.57 0.80
N TRP A 80 -14.22 -5.02 0.58
CA TRP A 80 -15.24 -4.37 -0.26
C TRP A 80 -14.89 -4.29 -1.75
N GLU A 81 -13.89 -5.02 -2.22
CA GLU A 81 -13.51 -5.05 -3.63
C GLU A 81 -14.45 -5.98 -4.41
N SER A 82 -14.93 -5.53 -5.57
CA SER A 82 -15.76 -6.35 -6.46
C SER A 82 -14.95 -7.25 -7.38
N HIS A 83 -13.65 -6.96 -7.53
CA HIS A 83 -12.73 -7.67 -8.41
C HIS A 83 -13.25 -7.84 -9.84
N ASP A 84 -14.07 -6.90 -10.32
CA ASP A 84 -14.74 -6.95 -11.62
C ASP A 84 -15.48 -8.28 -11.88
N GLY A 85 -16.00 -8.91 -10.82
CA GLY A 85 -16.69 -10.20 -10.88
C GLY A 85 -15.77 -11.40 -11.18
N GLN A 86 -14.45 -11.22 -11.11
CA GLN A 86 -13.48 -12.29 -11.30
C GLN A 86 -13.27 -13.13 -10.03
N PRO A 87 -12.93 -14.42 -10.15
CA PRO A 87 -12.77 -15.30 -8.99
C PRO A 87 -11.45 -15.04 -8.25
N SER A 88 -11.47 -15.28 -6.94
CA SER A 88 -10.25 -15.49 -6.13
C SER A 88 -9.53 -16.78 -6.52
N THR A 89 -8.35 -17.02 -5.94
CA THR A 89 -7.64 -18.32 -6.04
C THR A 89 -8.45 -19.53 -5.59
N THR A 90 -9.55 -19.33 -4.86
CA THR A 90 -10.45 -20.38 -4.35
C THR A 90 -11.89 -20.27 -4.88
N GLY A 91 -12.13 -19.42 -5.89
CA GLY A 91 -13.45 -19.28 -6.50
C GLY A 91 -14.43 -18.43 -5.69
N ALA A 92 -13.94 -17.51 -4.84
CA ALA A 92 -14.77 -16.49 -4.23
C ALA A 92 -15.00 -15.32 -5.20
N TYR A 93 -16.20 -14.75 -5.21
CA TYR A 93 -16.58 -13.71 -6.15
C TYR A 93 -17.15 -12.48 -5.46
N ASN A 94 -16.79 -11.31 -6.03
CA ASN A 94 -17.41 -10.02 -5.77
C ASN A 94 -17.38 -9.62 -4.28
N VAL A 95 -18.00 -8.50 -3.93
CA VAL A 95 -17.86 -7.84 -2.63
C VAL A 95 -18.21 -8.71 -1.42
N MET A 96 -19.09 -9.71 -1.57
CA MET A 96 -19.47 -10.59 -0.45
C MET A 96 -18.62 -11.88 -0.34
N GLY A 97 -17.67 -12.11 -1.25
CA GLY A 97 -16.77 -13.27 -1.22
C GLY A 97 -17.50 -14.61 -1.27
N LEU A 98 -18.58 -14.69 -2.05
CA LEU A 98 -19.39 -15.91 -2.17
C LEU A 98 -18.69 -16.91 -3.10
N THR A 99 -18.63 -18.17 -2.71
CA THR A 99 -17.83 -19.21 -3.37
C THR A 99 -18.64 -19.97 -4.40
N ARG A 100 -18.05 -20.18 -5.58
CA ARG A 100 -18.52 -21.14 -6.59
C ARG A 100 -17.34 -21.82 -7.26
N VAL A 101 -17.23 -23.14 -7.12
CA VAL A 101 -16.24 -23.96 -7.84
C VAL A 101 -16.97 -25.10 -8.54
N THR A 102 -16.76 -25.22 -9.84
CA THR A 102 -17.27 -26.31 -10.68
C THR A 102 -16.13 -27.23 -11.14
N ALA A 103 -16.46 -28.37 -11.75
CA ALA A 103 -15.44 -29.27 -12.28
C ALA A 103 -14.50 -28.60 -13.29
N ASP A 104 -15.00 -27.65 -14.08
CA ASP A 104 -14.22 -26.91 -15.07
C ASP A 104 -13.26 -25.88 -14.43
N ASP A 105 -13.49 -25.50 -13.18
CA ASP A 105 -12.63 -24.60 -12.42
C ASP A 105 -11.44 -25.33 -11.77
N VAL A 106 -11.51 -26.66 -11.67
CA VAL A 106 -10.46 -27.50 -11.06
C VAL A 106 -9.36 -27.78 -12.08
N GLU A 107 -8.17 -27.26 -11.78
CA GLU A 107 -7.02 -27.40 -12.65
C GLU A 107 -6.46 -28.82 -12.69
N GLN A 108 -5.94 -29.18 -13.87
CA GLN A 108 -5.26 -30.44 -14.13
C GLN A 108 -3.86 -30.13 -14.68
N PRO A 109 -2.89 -29.81 -13.81
CA PRO A 109 -1.58 -29.39 -14.24
C PRO A 109 -0.86 -30.54 -14.96
N THR A 110 -0.14 -30.19 -16.02
CA THR A 110 0.74 -31.11 -16.74
C THR A 110 1.90 -31.56 -15.85
N ASP A 111 2.52 -32.69 -16.18
CA ASP A 111 3.72 -33.15 -15.47
C ASP A 111 4.88 -32.15 -15.52
N ALA A 112 4.96 -31.33 -16.59
CA ALA A 112 5.96 -30.29 -16.70
C ALA A 112 5.72 -29.16 -15.68
N GLU A 113 4.47 -28.69 -15.55
CA GLU A 113 4.09 -27.66 -14.57
C GLU A 113 4.30 -28.17 -13.14
N ARG A 114 3.89 -29.42 -12.88
CA ARG A 114 4.10 -30.06 -11.57
C ARG A 114 5.57 -30.12 -11.17
N LEU A 115 6.48 -30.36 -12.11
CA LEU A 115 7.92 -30.38 -11.84
C LEU A 115 8.49 -28.97 -11.67
N SER A 116 8.04 -28.00 -12.47
CA SER A 116 8.52 -26.61 -12.36
C SER A 116 8.10 -25.93 -11.07
N HIS A 117 7.10 -26.46 -10.36
CA HIS A 117 6.63 -25.91 -9.07
C HIS A 117 7.30 -26.60 -7.87
N LEU A 118 8.29 -27.48 -8.07
CA LEU A 118 9.06 -28.06 -6.97
C LEU A 118 10.24 -27.14 -6.59
N ASN A 119 10.11 -26.44 -5.47
CA ASN A 119 11.14 -25.51 -4.98
C ASN A 119 12.47 -26.19 -4.61
N MET A 120 12.47 -27.47 -4.23
CA MET A 120 13.66 -28.31 -4.01
C MET A 120 14.69 -27.79 -2.98
N SER A 121 15.72 -28.58 -2.68
CA SER A 121 16.71 -28.26 -1.63
C SER A 121 17.77 -27.24 -2.05
N GLY A 122 18.09 -27.17 -3.35
CA GLY A 122 19.22 -26.40 -3.86
C GLY A 122 20.60 -26.89 -3.38
N ASP A 123 20.64 -28.01 -2.65
CA ASP A 123 21.85 -28.59 -2.09
C ASP A 123 22.37 -29.70 -3.03
N PRO A 124 23.56 -29.55 -3.66
CA PRO A 124 24.09 -30.56 -4.56
C PRO A 124 24.24 -31.95 -3.93
N THR A 125 24.44 -32.03 -2.61
CA THR A 125 24.62 -33.30 -1.89
C THR A 125 23.34 -34.15 -1.89
N VAL A 126 22.19 -33.48 -1.87
CA VAL A 126 20.84 -34.06 -1.87
C VAL A 126 20.32 -34.20 -3.31
N MET A 127 20.47 -33.16 -4.13
CA MET A 127 19.84 -33.06 -5.45
C MET A 127 20.37 -34.08 -6.48
N LYS A 128 21.51 -34.72 -6.22
CA LYS A 128 22.02 -35.82 -7.06
C LYS A 128 21.09 -37.04 -7.12
N HIS A 129 20.17 -37.19 -6.17
CA HIS A 129 19.22 -38.30 -6.07
C HIS A 129 17.81 -37.97 -6.57
N PHE A 130 17.55 -36.71 -6.94
CA PHE A 130 16.26 -36.31 -7.44
C PHE A 130 15.94 -37.02 -8.77
N ASP A 131 14.78 -37.69 -8.83
CA ASP A 131 14.26 -38.33 -10.03
C ASP A 131 12.84 -37.82 -10.32
N ALA A 132 12.68 -37.19 -11.48
CA ALA A 132 11.42 -36.57 -11.88
C ALA A 132 10.27 -37.58 -12.02
N LYS A 133 10.54 -38.80 -12.49
CA LYS A 133 9.50 -39.84 -12.66
C LYS A 133 9.00 -40.32 -11.31
N ARG A 134 9.90 -40.45 -10.34
CA ARG A 134 9.60 -40.82 -8.96
C ARG A 134 8.75 -39.74 -8.30
N ALA A 135 9.13 -38.46 -8.45
CA ALA A 135 8.38 -37.32 -7.94
C ALA A 135 6.95 -37.22 -8.52
N LEU A 136 6.76 -37.60 -9.78
CA LEU A 136 5.47 -37.53 -10.48
C LEU A 136 4.55 -38.75 -10.27
N LYS A 137 5.03 -39.82 -9.62
CA LYS A 137 4.34 -41.12 -9.57
C LYS A 137 2.94 -41.07 -8.93
N ARG A 138 2.68 -40.13 -8.03
CA ARG A 138 1.37 -39.94 -7.41
C ARG A 138 0.59 -38.89 -8.19
N ALA A 139 -0.60 -39.23 -8.68
CA ALA A 139 -1.52 -38.27 -9.29
C ALA A 139 -2.07 -37.30 -8.22
N PRO A 140 -2.37 -36.04 -8.59
CA PRO A 140 -3.13 -35.14 -7.74
C PRO A 140 -4.47 -35.77 -7.34
N LYS A 141 -4.93 -35.54 -6.11
CA LYS A 141 -6.26 -36.01 -5.69
C LYS A 141 -7.34 -35.17 -6.38
N ALA A 142 -8.40 -35.81 -6.85
CA ALA A 142 -9.57 -35.09 -7.37
C ALA A 142 -10.18 -34.19 -6.28
N VAL A 143 -10.47 -32.94 -6.64
CA VAL A 143 -11.24 -32.01 -5.81
C VAL A 143 -12.69 -32.47 -5.79
N ASP A 144 -13.26 -32.60 -4.59
CA ASP A 144 -14.69 -32.85 -4.43
C ASP A 144 -15.47 -31.55 -4.66
N THR A 145 -15.81 -31.29 -5.92
CA THR A 145 -16.60 -30.13 -6.34
C THR A 145 -18.08 -30.25 -5.97
N SER A 146 -18.49 -31.24 -5.17
CA SER A 146 -19.84 -31.30 -4.63
C SER A 146 -19.97 -30.73 -3.21
N ASP A 147 -18.84 -30.36 -2.59
CA ASP A 147 -18.83 -29.81 -1.23
C ASP A 147 -19.67 -28.52 -1.16
N PRO A 148 -20.72 -28.45 -0.31
CA PRO A 148 -21.57 -27.27 -0.21
C PRO A 148 -20.84 -25.96 0.11
N ARG A 149 -19.65 -26.03 0.74
CA ARG A 149 -18.81 -24.85 0.98
C ARG A 149 -18.34 -24.21 -0.32
N LEU A 150 -18.13 -25.00 -1.36
CA LEU A 150 -17.75 -24.51 -2.68
C LEU A 150 -18.93 -23.92 -3.49
N HIS A 151 -20.14 -23.84 -2.92
CA HIS A 151 -21.38 -23.44 -3.60
C HIS A 151 -22.22 -22.40 -2.85
N THR A 152 -21.60 -21.58 -1.99
CA THR A 152 -22.33 -20.53 -1.24
C THR A 152 -22.92 -19.46 -2.15
N LEU A 153 -22.33 -19.20 -3.31
CA LEU A 153 -22.89 -18.29 -4.32
C LEU A 153 -24.17 -18.85 -4.95
N ASP A 154 -24.21 -20.17 -5.24
CA ASP A 154 -25.41 -20.81 -5.79
C ASP A 154 -26.57 -20.77 -4.79
N GLU A 155 -26.30 -20.99 -3.50
CA GLU A 155 -27.31 -20.88 -2.45
C GLU A 155 -27.78 -19.43 -2.26
N ALA A 156 -26.86 -18.47 -2.20
CA ALA A 156 -27.19 -17.07 -1.99
C ALA A 156 -27.99 -16.48 -3.17
N ALA A 157 -27.71 -16.90 -4.40
CA ALA A 157 -28.46 -16.50 -5.59
C ALA A 157 -29.92 -16.97 -5.55
N LYS A 158 -30.18 -18.19 -5.05
CA LYS A 158 -31.54 -18.72 -4.85
C LYS A 158 -32.32 -17.90 -3.83
N LEU A 159 -31.68 -17.46 -2.74
CA LEU A 159 -32.32 -16.68 -1.68
C LEU A 159 -32.88 -15.33 -2.16
N ILE A 160 -32.35 -14.78 -3.25
CA ILE A 160 -32.79 -13.50 -3.82
C ILE A 160 -33.49 -13.64 -5.18
N ASP A 161 -33.78 -14.89 -5.60
CA ASP A 161 -34.38 -15.23 -6.89
C ASP A 161 -33.64 -14.58 -8.08
N LYS A 162 -32.31 -14.78 -8.13
CA LYS A 162 -31.46 -14.29 -9.22
C LYS A 162 -30.62 -15.39 -9.85
N PRO A 163 -30.28 -15.25 -11.15
CA PRO A 163 -29.23 -16.06 -11.75
C PRO A 163 -27.90 -15.85 -11.04
N VAL A 164 -27.13 -16.94 -10.96
CA VAL A 164 -25.78 -16.97 -10.38
C VAL A 164 -24.85 -15.91 -11.00
N ASP A 165 -24.88 -15.77 -12.34
CA ASP A 165 -24.06 -14.78 -13.05
C ASP A 165 -24.37 -13.34 -12.63
N ALA A 166 -25.63 -13.04 -12.26
CA ALA A 166 -26.00 -11.72 -11.77
C ALA A 166 -25.35 -11.44 -10.41
N VAL A 167 -25.28 -12.42 -9.51
CA VAL A 167 -24.60 -12.29 -8.21
C VAL A 167 -23.09 -12.17 -8.39
N ARG A 168 -22.53 -12.87 -9.40
CA ARG A 168 -21.12 -12.78 -9.75
C ARG A 168 -20.73 -11.38 -10.24
N GLU A 169 -21.49 -10.81 -11.16
CA GLU A 169 -21.07 -9.62 -11.93
C GLU A 169 -21.62 -8.30 -11.40
N ASP A 170 -22.76 -8.32 -10.68
CA ASP A 170 -23.40 -7.11 -10.15
C ASP A 170 -23.18 -6.99 -8.64
N GLU A 171 -22.41 -5.98 -8.24
CA GLU A 171 -22.15 -5.62 -6.85
C GLU A 171 -23.44 -5.52 -6.01
N ASN A 172 -24.52 -4.95 -6.56
CA ASN A 172 -25.79 -4.84 -5.84
C ASN A 172 -26.40 -6.22 -5.57
N GLN A 173 -26.36 -7.12 -6.54
CA GLN A 173 -26.86 -8.49 -6.33
C GLN A 173 -25.96 -9.27 -5.39
N SER A 174 -24.64 -9.07 -5.45
CA SER A 174 -23.69 -9.67 -4.51
C SER A 174 -24.01 -9.27 -3.07
N VAL A 175 -24.16 -7.97 -2.78
CA VAL A 175 -24.50 -7.47 -1.44
C VAL A 175 -25.85 -8.02 -0.96
N ARG A 176 -26.88 -8.01 -1.81
CA ARG A 176 -28.20 -8.57 -1.48
C ARG A 176 -28.11 -10.07 -1.18
N ALA A 177 -27.41 -10.84 -2.00
CA ALA A 177 -27.23 -12.28 -1.83
C ALA A 177 -26.50 -12.61 -0.52
N GLY A 178 -25.40 -11.91 -0.22
CA GLY A 178 -24.66 -12.10 1.04
C GLY A 178 -25.49 -11.71 2.28
N ALA A 179 -26.27 -10.63 2.20
CA ALA A 179 -27.19 -10.23 3.27
C ALA A 179 -28.29 -11.29 3.50
N ALA A 180 -28.88 -11.81 2.43
CA ALA A 180 -29.87 -12.88 2.49
C ALA A 180 -29.27 -14.16 3.12
N LEU A 181 -28.04 -14.53 2.75
CA LEU A 181 -27.34 -15.69 3.30
C LEU A 181 -27.05 -15.52 4.80
N LEU A 182 -26.56 -14.35 5.23
CA LEU A 182 -26.38 -14.03 6.66
C LEU A 182 -27.69 -14.10 7.43
N ALA A 183 -28.76 -13.53 6.91
CA ALA A 183 -30.08 -13.59 7.53
C ALA A 183 -30.59 -15.04 7.65
N LYS A 184 -30.36 -15.87 6.63
CA LYS A 184 -30.66 -17.31 6.69
C LYS A 184 -29.87 -17.98 7.81
N TYR A 185 -28.56 -17.78 7.88
CA TYR A 185 -27.73 -18.38 8.92
C TYR A 185 -28.14 -17.94 10.32
N GLN A 186 -28.54 -16.67 10.50
CA GLN A 186 -29.02 -16.16 11.78
C GLN A 186 -30.36 -16.78 12.19
N LYS A 187 -31.30 -16.91 11.26
CA LYS A 187 -32.58 -17.61 11.48
C LYS A 187 -32.38 -19.08 11.81
N ASP A 188 -31.52 -19.77 11.06
CA ASP A 188 -31.19 -21.18 11.32
C ASP A 188 -30.62 -21.36 12.73
N ALA A 189 -29.80 -20.40 13.22
CA ALA A 189 -29.12 -20.49 14.50
C ALA A 189 -29.98 -20.07 15.71
N THR A 190 -30.86 -19.08 15.55
CA THR A 190 -31.54 -18.42 16.69
C THR A 190 -33.04 -18.22 16.51
N GLY A 191 -33.59 -18.53 15.34
CA GLY A 191 -35.00 -18.32 14.99
C GLY A 191 -35.43 -16.85 14.86
N SER A 192 -34.52 -15.88 15.02
CA SER A 192 -34.84 -14.44 15.00
C SER A 192 -33.79 -13.63 14.24
N LEU A 193 -34.14 -12.39 13.85
CA LEU A 193 -33.24 -11.42 13.23
C LEU A 193 -33.16 -10.17 14.13
N PRO A 194 -32.30 -10.18 15.17
CA PRO A 194 -32.20 -9.05 16.09
C PRO A 194 -31.54 -7.83 15.43
N GLU A 195 -31.98 -6.62 15.79
CA GLU A 195 -31.31 -5.37 15.37
C GLU A 195 -29.93 -5.20 16.03
N ASP A 196 -29.72 -5.81 17.20
CA ASP A 196 -28.46 -5.79 17.93
C ASP A 196 -27.37 -6.59 17.19
N ALA A 197 -26.39 -5.87 16.65
CA ALA A 197 -25.23 -6.43 15.96
C ALA A 197 -24.47 -7.47 16.79
N GLY A 198 -24.43 -7.35 18.12
CA GLY A 198 -23.75 -8.28 19.02
C GLY A 198 -24.33 -9.70 18.98
N LYS A 199 -25.59 -9.87 18.58
CA LYS A 199 -26.29 -11.17 18.57
C LYS A 199 -26.09 -11.98 17.28
N TRP A 200 -25.32 -11.47 16.32
CA TRP A 200 -25.11 -12.09 15.01
C TRP A 200 -23.92 -13.06 14.96
N TYR A 201 -23.31 -13.39 16.10
CA TYR A 201 -22.05 -14.15 16.16
C TYR A 201 -22.13 -15.50 15.45
N ALA A 202 -23.21 -16.25 15.63
CA ALA A 202 -23.38 -17.56 15.01
C ALA A 202 -23.43 -17.49 13.48
N ALA A 203 -24.18 -16.51 12.93
CA ALA A 203 -24.26 -16.29 11.49
C ALA A 203 -22.92 -15.86 10.89
N VAL A 204 -22.24 -14.92 11.55
CA VAL A 204 -20.90 -14.44 11.16
C VAL A 204 -19.89 -15.59 11.16
N ALA A 205 -19.85 -16.39 12.23
CA ALA A 205 -18.95 -17.52 12.35
C ALA A 205 -19.21 -18.60 11.28
N ARG A 206 -20.48 -18.86 10.94
CA ARG A 206 -20.84 -19.79 9.86
C ARG A 206 -20.48 -19.26 8.47
N TYR A 207 -20.53 -17.95 8.27
CA TYR A 207 -20.19 -17.31 6.99
C TYR A 207 -18.75 -17.53 6.55
N SER A 208 -17.82 -17.80 7.49
CA SER A 208 -16.42 -18.10 7.16
C SER A 208 -16.23 -19.42 6.42
N GLN A 209 -17.23 -20.32 6.46
CA GLN A 209 -17.15 -21.68 5.91
C GLN A 209 -16.01 -22.54 6.49
N ALA A 210 -15.40 -22.09 7.60
CA ALA A 210 -14.36 -22.85 8.28
C ALA A 210 -14.93 -24.21 8.76
N PRO A 211 -14.22 -25.33 8.54
CA PRO A 211 -14.69 -26.65 8.95
C PRO A 211 -14.61 -26.86 10.47
N ASP A 212 -13.94 -25.98 11.20
CA ASP A 212 -13.68 -26.11 12.63
C ASP A 212 -14.05 -24.84 13.43
N THR A 213 -14.22 -25.02 14.74
CA THR A 213 -14.65 -23.95 15.67
C THR A 213 -13.62 -22.84 15.83
N LYS A 214 -12.33 -23.15 15.67
CA LYS A 214 -11.22 -22.21 15.88
C LYS A 214 -11.13 -21.23 14.71
N GLY A 215 -11.22 -21.72 13.48
CA GLY A 215 -11.31 -20.90 12.26
C GLY A 215 -12.57 -20.03 12.24
N ALA A 216 -13.73 -20.61 12.53
CA ALA A 216 -14.99 -19.86 12.60
C ALA A 216 -14.95 -18.74 13.66
N SER A 217 -14.36 -19.02 14.83
CA SER A 217 -14.20 -18.04 15.89
C SER A 217 -13.16 -16.96 15.56
N LEU A 218 -12.10 -17.29 14.82
CA LEU A 218 -11.10 -16.33 14.37
C LEU A 218 -11.72 -15.32 13.40
N PHE A 219 -12.46 -15.79 12.40
CA PHE A 219 -13.17 -14.92 11.45
C PHE A 219 -14.15 -13.99 12.19
N ALA A 220 -15.00 -14.55 13.06
CA ALA A 220 -15.94 -13.75 13.84
C ALA A 220 -15.22 -12.71 14.71
N LYS A 221 -14.10 -13.07 15.36
CA LYS A 221 -13.29 -12.14 16.14
C LYS A 221 -12.87 -10.93 15.31
N ARG A 222 -12.35 -11.14 14.08
CA ARG A 222 -11.90 -10.07 13.18
C ARG A 222 -13.05 -9.20 12.68
N VAL A 223 -14.20 -9.79 12.36
CA VAL A 223 -15.42 -9.05 11.99
C VAL A 223 -15.87 -8.12 13.12
N TYR A 224 -15.96 -8.60 14.35
CA TYR A 224 -16.32 -7.76 15.50
C TYR A 224 -15.22 -6.77 15.91
N GLU A 225 -13.97 -6.98 15.49
CA GLU A 225 -12.93 -5.97 15.60
C GLU A 225 -13.18 -4.81 14.64
N SER A 226 -13.44 -5.07 13.36
CA SER A 226 -13.84 -4.04 12.39
C SER A 226 -15.03 -3.21 12.85
N ILE A 227 -16.05 -3.85 13.42
CA ILE A 227 -17.23 -3.12 13.94
C ILE A 227 -16.80 -2.16 15.06
N ARG A 228 -15.96 -2.62 15.99
CA ARG A 228 -15.55 -1.82 17.16
C ARG A 228 -14.59 -0.69 16.82
N THR A 229 -13.67 -0.92 15.89
CA THR A 229 -12.63 0.05 15.52
C THR A 229 -13.01 0.92 14.33
N GLY A 230 -14.01 0.49 13.56
CA GLY A 230 -14.33 1.06 12.25
C GLY A 230 -13.32 0.63 11.19
N GLU A 231 -13.69 0.86 9.92
CA GLU A 231 -12.86 0.62 8.75
C GLU A 231 -13.11 1.75 7.73
N SER A 232 -12.13 2.07 6.89
CA SER A 232 -12.29 3.03 5.79
C SER A 232 -11.34 2.68 4.65
N ARG A 233 -11.85 2.64 3.42
CA ARG A 233 -11.06 2.24 2.25
C ARG A 233 -11.52 2.99 1.00
N LEU A 234 -10.58 3.21 0.09
CA LEU A 234 -10.84 3.52 -1.31
C LEU A 234 -10.59 2.24 -2.11
N THR A 235 -11.65 1.66 -2.68
CA THR A 235 -11.56 0.44 -3.48
C THR A 235 -10.79 0.69 -4.78
N ALA A 236 -10.33 -0.38 -5.44
CA ALA A 236 -9.54 -0.29 -6.67
C ALA A 236 -10.26 0.46 -7.79
N ASP A 237 -11.59 0.37 -7.86
CA ASP A 237 -12.47 1.07 -8.80
C ASP A 237 -12.82 2.52 -8.36
N GLY A 238 -12.27 2.99 -7.24
CA GLY A 238 -12.37 4.37 -6.79
C GLY A 238 -13.58 4.67 -5.88
N GLN A 239 -14.26 3.67 -5.35
CA GLN A 239 -15.32 3.86 -4.36
C GLN A 239 -14.73 4.06 -2.95
N GLN A 240 -14.97 5.22 -2.34
CA GLN A 240 -14.74 5.46 -0.90
C GLN A 240 -15.86 4.84 -0.04
N LEU A 241 -15.49 3.96 0.89
CA LEU A 241 -16.39 3.38 1.89
C LEU A 241 -15.87 3.61 3.30
N ALA A 242 -16.79 3.67 4.26
CA ALA A 242 -16.47 3.78 5.67
C ALA A 242 -17.48 3.01 6.53
N LEU A 243 -16.96 2.13 7.39
CA LEU A 243 -17.66 1.52 8.50
C LEU A 243 -17.35 2.35 9.76
N PRO A 244 -18.33 3.07 10.33
CA PRO A 244 -18.12 3.81 11.58
C PRO A 244 -17.77 2.87 12.73
N ALA A 245 -16.84 3.29 13.58
CA ALA A 245 -16.48 2.59 14.80
C ALA A 245 -17.64 2.58 15.80
N ASP A 246 -18.01 1.40 16.30
CA ASP A 246 -18.94 1.23 17.40
C ASP A 246 -18.32 0.34 18.50
N PRO A 247 -17.55 0.93 19.43
CA PRO A 247 -16.88 0.19 20.50
C PRO A 247 -17.87 -0.41 21.52
N SER A 248 -19.16 -0.07 21.46
CA SER A 248 -20.17 -0.59 22.38
C SER A 248 -20.64 -2.00 22.03
N VAL A 249 -20.46 -2.44 20.78
CA VAL A 249 -20.87 -3.76 20.30
C VAL A 249 -20.06 -4.87 20.99
N LYS A 250 -20.77 -5.78 21.66
CA LYS A 250 -20.20 -6.96 22.32
C LYS A 250 -20.74 -8.24 21.69
N PRO A 251 -19.88 -9.11 21.13
CA PRO A 251 -20.34 -10.37 20.53
C PRO A 251 -20.90 -11.31 21.59
N VAL A 252 -22.13 -11.77 21.39
CA VAL A 252 -22.81 -12.78 22.21
C VAL A 252 -22.53 -14.15 21.61
N ARG A 253 -21.67 -14.92 22.28
CA ARG A 253 -21.37 -16.29 21.86
C ARG A 253 -22.45 -17.25 22.38
N PRO A 254 -23.04 -18.10 21.53
CA PRO A 254 -23.96 -19.12 22.01
C PRO A 254 -23.22 -20.18 22.85
N GLU A 255 -23.89 -20.74 23.86
CA GLU A 255 -23.33 -21.76 24.77
C GLU A 255 -22.97 -23.07 24.05
N THR A 256 -23.63 -23.36 22.93
CA THR A 256 -23.30 -24.47 22.03
C THR A 256 -23.22 -23.96 20.60
N MET A 257 -22.07 -24.16 19.94
CA MET A 257 -21.94 -23.99 18.49
C MET A 257 -21.87 -25.39 17.88
N SER A 258 -22.90 -25.83 17.16
CA SER A 258 -22.80 -27.04 16.34
C SER A 258 -21.99 -26.71 15.09
N LEU A 259 -20.67 -26.86 15.18
CA LEU A 259 -19.79 -26.87 14.02
C LEU A 259 -19.35 -28.31 13.80
N ALA A 260 -19.23 -28.72 12.53
CA ALA A 260 -18.91 -30.10 12.16
C ALA A 260 -17.64 -30.54 12.90
N ALA A 261 -17.76 -31.58 13.74
CA ALA A 261 -16.70 -32.02 14.61
C ALA A 261 -15.58 -32.66 13.77
N PHE A 262 -14.38 -32.11 13.84
CA PHE A 262 -13.16 -32.82 13.47
C PHE A 262 -12.44 -33.25 14.75
N ASN A 263 -12.44 -34.56 15.02
CA ASN A 263 -11.54 -35.16 15.99
C ASN A 263 -10.15 -35.26 15.36
N ALA A 264 -9.16 -34.55 15.92
CA ALA A 264 -7.75 -34.80 15.60
C ALA A 264 -7.06 -35.42 16.82
N ALA A 265 -6.42 -36.57 16.59
CA ALA A 265 -5.54 -37.24 17.53
C ALA A 265 -4.32 -36.38 17.90
N ALA A 266 -3.58 -36.79 18.93
CA ALA A 266 -2.39 -36.13 19.49
C ALA A 266 -1.30 -35.84 18.43
N ALA A 267 -1.44 -34.71 17.73
CA ALA A 267 -0.41 -34.16 16.85
C ALA A 267 0.56 -33.29 17.66
N GLN A 268 1.78 -33.10 17.13
CA GLN A 268 2.70 -32.10 17.69
C GLN A 268 2.02 -30.73 17.76
N THR A 269 2.30 -29.97 18.81
CA THR A 269 1.72 -28.62 18.96
C THR A 269 2.40 -27.69 17.95
N PRO A 270 1.64 -27.04 17.04
CA PRO A 270 2.22 -26.15 16.06
C PRO A 270 2.82 -24.90 16.71
N GLU A 271 3.91 -24.41 16.15
CA GLU A 271 4.69 -23.25 16.56
C GLU A 271 4.07 -21.95 16.04
N CYS A 272 2.88 -21.62 16.58
CA CYS A 272 2.06 -20.49 16.13
C CYS A 272 1.76 -19.48 17.24
N PRO A 273 1.39 -18.22 16.88
CA PRO A 273 0.85 -17.28 17.85
C PRO A 273 -0.47 -17.75 18.45
N THR A 274 -0.70 -17.35 19.70
CA THR A 274 -1.96 -17.63 20.40
C THR A 274 -3.13 -16.97 19.68
N GLY A 275 -4.22 -17.72 19.49
CA GLY A 275 -5.45 -17.23 18.85
C GLY A 275 -5.49 -17.36 17.33
N LEU A 276 -4.39 -17.77 16.68
CA LEU A 276 -4.39 -18.14 15.27
C LEU A 276 -4.86 -19.60 15.09
N ASN A 277 -5.65 -19.88 14.05
CA ASN A 277 -6.05 -21.25 13.71
C ASN A 277 -4.84 -21.97 13.11
N CYS A 278 -4.28 -22.92 13.86
CA CYS A 278 -3.12 -23.69 13.43
C CYS A 278 -3.27 -25.16 13.76
N ASP A 279 -2.75 -25.99 12.87
CA ASP A 279 -2.52 -27.42 13.07
C ASP A 279 -1.10 -27.83 12.62
N PHE A 280 -0.73 -29.08 12.91
CA PHE A 280 0.56 -29.65 12.49
C PHE A 280 0.31 -30.90 11.65
N ARG A 281 0.81 -30.91 10.42
CA ARG A 281 0.71 -32.03 9.47
C ARG A 281 2.08 -32.25 8.83
N ALA A 282 2.87 -33.15 9.41
CA ALA A 282 4.28 -33.33 9.04
C ALA A 282 4.51 -33.49 7.52
N ALA A 283 5.53 -32.80 7.00
CA ALA A 283 6.17 -33.15 5.74
C ALA A 283 6.86 -34.53 5.85
N ALA A 284 7.03 -35.22 4.73
CA ALA A 284 7.59 -36.57 4.74
C ALA A 284 9.12 -36.57 4.87
N TYR A 285 9.60 -37.24 5.92
CA TYR A 285 11.02 -37.52 6.15
C TYR A 285 11.24 -39.01 6.32
N LYS A 286 11.83 -39.64 5.31
CA LYS A 286 12.19 -41.06 5.32
C LYS A 286 13.32 -41.34 4.36
N GLN A 287 14.03 -42.43 4.60
CA GLN A 287 14.96 -42.97 3.62
C GLN A 287 14.20 -43.49 2.40
N ASN A 288 14.68 -43.10 1.23
CA ASN A 288 14.01 -43.24 -0.04
C ASN A 288 14.56 -44.45 -0.84
N SER A 289 15.79 -44.90 -0.60
CA SER A 289 16.35 -46.13 -1.15
C SER A 289 17.24 -46.84 -0.13
N THR A 290 18.02 -47.84 -0.56
CA THR A 290 19.04 -48.48 0.30
C THR A 290 20.25 -47.58 0.55
N THR A 291 20.42 -46.51 -0.24
CA THR A 291 21.53 -45.56 -0.07
C THR A 291 21.18 -44.57 1.05
N PRO A 292 21.98 -44.45 2.12
CA PRO A 292 21.62 -43.65 3.31
C PRO A 292 21.46 -42.14 3.06
N ASP A 293 22.02 -41.61 1.97
CA ASP A 293 21.98 -40.21 1.58
C ASP A 293 20.83 -39.88 0.59
N ASP A 294 19.99 -40.87 0.26
CA ASP A 294 18.75 -40.70 -0.48
C ASP A 294 17.57 -40.67 0.52
N PHE A 295 17.12 -39.48 0.91
CA PHE A 295 16.06 -39.28 1.90
C PHE A 295 15.22 -38.02 1.68
N GLY A 296 14.14 -37.91 2.45
CA GLY A 296 13.04 -36.97 2.25
C GLY A 296 13.25 -35.52 2.73
N ASN A 297 12.17 -34.76 2.66
CA ASN A 297 12.08 -33.39 2.14
C ASN A 297 12.69 -32.23 2.97
N TYR A 298 13.47 -32.49 4.01
CA TYR A 298 14.06 -31.44 4.86
C TYR A 298 15.30 -31.99 5.57
N ASN A 299 16.15 -31.14 6.14
CA ASN A 299 17.23 -31.60 7.01
C ASN A 299 16.83 -31.47 8.48
N GLU A 300 16.92 -32.54 9.25
CA GLU A 300 16.87 -32.37 10.71
C GLU A 300 18.07 -31.53 11.19
N SER A 301 17.77 -30.58 12.06
CA SER A 301 18.72 -29.65 12.64
C SER A 301 18.24 -29.28 14.06
N ASN A 302 18.85 -28.27 14.65
CA ASN A 302 18.46 -27.72 15.93
C ASN A 302 18.59 -26.18 15.94
N ARG A 303 18.05 -25.54 14.90
CA ARG A 303 18.12 -24.09 14.71
C ARG A 303 17.30 -23.32 15.76
N PRO A 304 17.77 -22.18 16.29
CA PRO A 304 19.11 -21.61 16.12
C PRO A 304 20.14 -22.11 17.14
N SER A 305 19.77 -23.08 17.98
CA SER A 305 20.61 -23.54 19.10
C SER A 305 21.92 -24.24 18.68
N ASN A 306 22.02 -24.72 17.45
CA ASN A 306 23.25 -25.29 16.88
C ASN A 306 24.14 -24.26 16.16
N GLY A 307 23.79 -22.97 16.17
CA GLY A 307 24.56 -21.89 15.55
C GLY A 307 24.09 -21.47 14.16
N GLU A 308 23.17 -22.21 13.54
CA GLU A 308 22.49 -21.80 12.30
C GLU A 308 21.38 -20.80 12.63
N ASP A 309 21.59 -19.51 12.36
CA ASP A 309 20.59 -18.49 12.63
C ASP A 309 19.44 -18.48 11.62
N ILE A 310 18.27 -17.97 12.03
CA ILE A 310 17.12 -17.78 11.14
C ILE A 310 16.98 -16.27 10.91
N ARG A 311 17.12 -15.87 9.65
CA ARG A 311 17.29 -14.47 9.24
C ARG A 311 16.18 -13.97 8.33
N TYR A 312 15.53 -14.88 7.58
CA TYR A 312 14.55 -14.52 6.57
C TYR A 312 13.23 -15.26 6.75
N LEU A 313 12.14 -14.66 6.25
CA LEU A 313 10.86 -15.31 6.04
C LEU A 313 10.59 -15.28 4.54
N VAL A 314 10.36 -16.44 3.92
CA VAL A 314 10.12 -16.52 2.46
C VAL A 314 8.65 -16.78 2.21
N ILE A 315 8.03 -15.87 1.48
CA ILE A 315 6.62 -15.90 1.08
C ILE A 315 6.54 -16.59 -0.27
N HIS A 316 5.74 -17.64 -0.32
CA HIS A 316 5.49 -18.43 -1.50
C HIS A 316 4.02 -18.43 -1.85
N ASP A 317 3.70 -18.72 -3.10
CA ASP A 317 2.43 -19.38 -3.40
C ASP A 317 2.68 -20.81 -3.89
N THR A 318 1.69 -21.66 -3.72
CA THR A 318 1.87 -23.09 -3.99
C THR A 318 1.76 -23.47 -5.47
N GLU A 319 1.42 -22.52 -6.36
CA GLU A 319 1.01 -22.77 -7.74
C GLU A 319 0.01 -23.93 -7.86
N GLY A 320 -1.00 -23.91 -6.97
CA GLY A 320 -1.87 -25.06 -6.72
C GLY A 320 -2.89 -24.86 -5.59
N GLY A 321 -3.71 -25.89 -5.36
CA GLY A 321 -4.68 -25.95 -4.26
C GLY A 321 -4.13 -26.62 -2.99
N TYR A 322 -4.66 -26.26 -1.82
CA TYR A 322 -4.13 -26.64 -0.50
C TYR A 322 -3.94 -28.16 -0.31
N ASP A 323 -4.95 -28.97 -0.65
CA ASP A 323 -4.87 -30.43 -0.44
C ASP A 323 -3.85 -31.10 -1.35
N GLY A 324 -3.68 -30.59 -2.58
CA GLY A 324 -2.67 -31.06 -3.54
C GLY A 324 -1.27 -30.77 -3.03
N SER A 325 -1.02 -29.52 -2.64
CA SER A 325 0.26 -29.05 -2.11
C SER A 325 0.66 -29.77 -0.82
N LEU A 326 -0.29 -29.95 0.12
CA LEU A 326 -0.07 -30.76 1.32
C LEU A 326 0.40 -32.18 0.99
N LYS A 327 -0.18 -32.80 -0.04
CA LYS A 327 0.19 -34.16 -0.46
C LYS A 327 1.56 -34.22 -1.11
N THR A 328 1.95 -33.21 -1.88
CA THR A 328 3.30 -33.07 -2.43
C THR A 328 4.35 -33.02 -1.31
N PHE A 329 4.11 -32.24 -0.25
CA PHE A 329 5.03 -32.17 0.89
C PHE A 329 5.03 -33.44 1.76
N GLN A 330 3.94 -34.22 1.74
CA GLN A 330 3.83 -35.54 2.37
C GLN A 330 4.38 -36.69 1.51
N ASP A 331 4.94 -36.40 0.34
CA ASP A 331 5.68 -37.37 -0.46
C ASP A 331 7.18 -37.09 -0.39
N SER A 332 7.94 -37.97 0.27
CA SER A 332 9.39 -37.78 0.45
C SER A 332 10.19 -37.82 -0.86
N THR A 333 9.55 -38.16 -1.98
CA THR A 333 10.18 -38.20 -3.29
C THR A 333 9.98 -36.91 -4.07
N SER A 334 9.28 -35.92 -3.52
CA SER A 334 9.16 -34.58 -4.11
C SER A 334 10.40 -33.73 -3.89
N TYR A 335 11.19 -34.03 -2.85
CA TYR A 335 12.38 -33.25 -2.46
C TYR A 335 12.07 -31.78 -2.16
N ALA A 336 10.81 -31.47 -1.84
CA ALA A 336 10.35 -30.14 -1.52
C ALA A 336 9.53 -30.19 -0.23
N SER A 337 9.69 -29.18 0.60
CA SER A 337 8.85 -28.93 1.79
C SER A 337 8.74 -27.44 2.03
N ALA A 338 7.89 -27.05 2.97
CA ALA A 338 7.87 -25.72 3.56
C ALA A 338 7.70 -25.87 5.08
N HIS A 339 7.88 -24.79 5.83
CA HIS A 339 7.59 -24.84 7.27
C HIS A 339 6.10 -24.69 7.53
N TYR A 340 5.44 -23.80 6.79
CA TYR A 340 4.02 -23.51 6.95
C TYR A 340 3.30 -23.45 5.60
N MET A 341 2.00 -23.71 5.62
CA MET A 341 1.09 -23.47 4.51
C MET A 341 -0.19 -22.79 5.00
N VAL A 342 -0.70 -21.82 4.25
CA VAL A 342 -1.86 -21.00 4.59
C VAL A 342 -2.99 -21.25 3.59
N ARG A 343 -4.08 -21.82 4.07
CA ARG A 343 -5.27 -22.11 3.27
C ARG A 343 -6.05 -20.83 2.97
N ALA A 344 -6.46 -20.63 1.72
CA ALA A 344 -7.11 -19.40 1.29
C ALA A 344 -8.55 -19.27 1.82
N SER A 345 -9.31 -20.36 1.84
CA SER A 345 -10.74 -20.32 2.22
C SER A 345 -11.03 -19.78 3.63
N ASP A 346 -10.16 -20.03 4.60
CA ASP A 346 -10.41 -19.70 6.01
C ASP A 346 -9.17 -19.22 6.80
N GLY A 347 -8.01 -19.14 6.14
CA GLY A 347 -6.76 -18.72 6.78
C GLY A 347 -6.20 -19.74 7.78
N LEU A 348 -6.55 -21.04 7.69
CA LEU A 348 -5.87 -22.09 8.45
C LEU A 348 -4.37 -22.09 8.13
N VAL A 349 -3.54 -22.07 9.18
CA VAL A 349 -2.09 -22.22 9.08
C VAL A 349 -1.68 -23.64 9.48
N THR A 350 -1.17 -24.40 8.52
CA THR A 350 -0.67 -25.75 8.76
C THR A 350 0.85 -25.73 8.83
N GLN A 351 1.41 -26.12 9.97
CA GLN A 351 2.85 -26.36 10.09
C GLN A 351 3.19 -27.75 9.54
N LEU A 352 4.22 -27.82 8.70
CA LEU A 352 4.68 -29.02 8.01
C LEU A 352 6.07 -29.47 8.51
N VAL A 353 6.99 -28.53 8.74
CA VAL A 353 8.35 -28.76 9.25
C VAL A 353 8.55 -27.91 10.51
N ALA A 354 9.15 -28.50 11.54
CA ALA A 354 9.48 -27.77 12.77
C ALA A 354 10.51 -26.67 12.45
N THR A 355 10.40 -25.49 13.06
CA THR A 355 11.29 -24.35 12.77
C THR A 355 12.76 -24.61 13.11
N LYS A 356 13.04 -25.61 13.95
CA LYS A 356 14.40 -26.07 14.25
C LYS A 356 15.07 -26.83 13.10
N ASP A 357 14.29 -27.35 12.14
CA ASP A 357 14.75 -28.18 11.02
C ASP A 357 14.74 -27.35 9.73
N GLU A 358 15.59 -27.67 8.75
CA GLU A 358 15.68 -26.91 7.49
C GLU A 358 14.73 -27.46 6.42
N ALA A 359 13.61 -26.79 6.18
CA ALA A 359 12.76 -27.12 5.03
C ALA A 359 13.48 -26.84 3.69
N TRP A 360 13.14 -27.63 2.66
CA TRP A 360 13.67 -27.48 1.31
C TRP A 360 12.67 -26.72 0.43
N HIS A 361 12.64 -25.40 0.57
CA HIS A 361 11.58 -24.55 0.02
C HIS A 361 12.07 -23.46 -0.93
N ALA A 362 13.38 -23.24 -1.10
CA ALA A 362 13.89 -22.06 -1.80
C ALA A 362 14.92 -22.34 -2.91
N ALA A 363 15.16 -23.60 -3.30
CA ALA A 363 16.21 -23.98 -4.27
C ALA A 363 17.62 -23.39 -3.99
N ASN A 364 17.89 -22.95 -2.76
CA ASN A 364 19.11 -22.29 -2.36
C ASN A 364 19.44 -22.65 -0.91
N LYS A 365 20.52 -23.42 -0.71
CA LYS A 365 20.92 -23.91 0.61
C LYS A 365 21.21 -22.78 1.61
N THR A 366 21.84 -21.68 1.20
CA THR A 366 22.05 -20.50 2.06
C THR A 366 20.72 -19.84 2.45
N MET A 367 19.67 -19.93 1.64
CA MET A 367 18.35 -19.44 2.06
C MET A 367 17.61 -20.46 2.94
N ASN A 368 17.59 -21.74 2.56
CA ASN A 368 16.93 -22.81 3.32
C ASN A 368 17.48 -22.92 4.76
N MET A 369 18.80 -22.83 4.94
CA MET A 369 19.46 -22.83 6.26
C MET A 369 19.01 -21.68 7.16
N HIS A 370 18.67 -20.54 6.58
CA HIS A 370 18.49 -19.29 7.32
C HIS A 370 17.11 -18.67 7.14
N SER A 371 16.12 -19.45 6.72
CA SER A 371 14.78 -18.94 6.53
C SER A 371 13.69 -19.90 6.94
N ILE A 372 12.48 -19.34 7.06
CA ILE A 372 11.23 -20.06 7.24
C ILE A 372 10.35 -19.81 6.00
N GLY A 373 10.19 -20.83 5.15
CA GLY A 373 9.23 -20.82 4.04
C GLY A 373 7.77 -20.95 4.47
N ILE A 374 6.93 -20.06 3.92
CA ILE A 374 5.48 -19.97 4.16
C ILE A 374 4.74 -19.99 2.83
N GLU A 375 4.03 -21.08 2.57
CA GLU A 375 3.28 -21.35 1.35
C GLU A 375 1.86 -20.80 1.42
N HIS A 376 1.39 -20.13 0.38
CA HIS A 376 0.02 -19.63 0.28
C HIS A 376 -0.71 -20.36 -0.84
N GLU A 377 -1.83 -21.01 -0.52
CA GLU A 377 -2.72 -21.58 -1.54
C GLU A 377 -3.08 -20.52 -2.59
N GLY A 378 -2.70 -20.74 -3.84
CA GLY A 378 -2.82 -19.74 -4.90
C GLY A 378 -1.89 -20.00 -6.08
N TYR A 379 -1.78 -18.97 -6.93
CA TYR A 379 -1.02 -18.97 -8.18
C TYR A 379 -0.48 -17.57 -8.44
N ALA A 380 0.76 -17.47 -8.94
CA ALA A 380 1.35 -16.19 -9.30
C ALA A 380 0.58 -15.50 -10.44
N ILE A 381 0.15 -16.26 -11.47
CA ILE A 381 -0.70 -15.79 -12.56
C ILE A 381 -1.62 -16.91 -13.05
N LYS A 382 -2.93 -16.65 -13.03
CA LYS A 382 -3.95 -17.53 -13.60
C LYS A 382 -5.13 -16.74 -14.18
N ASP A 383 -5.75 -17.29 -15.24
CA ASP A 383 -6.87 -16.68 -15.96
C ASP A 383 -8.10 -16.49 -15.06
N ASN A 384 -8.47 -17.52 -14.29
CA ASN A 384 -9.66 -17.58 -13.43
C ASN A 384 -9.33 -17.58 -11.92
N ALA A 385 -8.15 -17.09 -11.53
CA ALA A 385 -7.77 -16.89 -10.13
C ALA A 385 -6.99 -15.58 -10.03
N THR A 386 -7.66 -14.54 -9.58
CA THR A 386 -7.25 -13.17 -9.87
C THR A 386 -6.79 -12.38 -8.65
N TRP A 387 -6.99 -12.93 -7.45
CA TRP A 387 -6.60 -12.32 -6.17
C TRP A 387 -6.48 -13.35 -5.04
N TYR A 388 -5.60 -13.07 -4.08
CA TYR A 388 -5.45 -13.82 -2.82
C TYR A 388 -6.42 -13.27 -1.77
N THR A 389 -7.00 -14.16 -0.97
CA THR A 389 -8.10 -13.83 -0.05
C THR A 389 -7.64 -13.11 1.22
N GLU A 390 -8.46 -12.23 1.78
CA GLU A 390 -8.13 -11.50 3.01
C GLU A 390 -7.84 -12.41 4.23
N PRO A 391 -8.61 -13.50 4.49
CA PRO A 391 -8.29 -14.42 5.58
C PRO A 391 -6.87 -15.01 5.50
N GLN A 392 -6.37 -15.24 4.29
CA GLN A 392 -5.02 -15.74 4.03
C GLN A 392 -3.97 -14.68 4.36
N TYR A 393 -4.13 -13.45 3.87
CA TYR A 393 -3.24 -12.33 4.17
C TYR A 393 -3.14 -12.07 5.68
N GLU A 394 -4.27 -11.97 6.37
CA GLU A 394 -4.31 -11.67 7.80
C GLU A 394 -3.70 -12.79 8.66
N SER A 395 -3.95 -14.06 8.31
CA SER A 395 -3.39 -15.20 9.06
C SER A 395 -1.89 -15.35 8.81
N SER A 396 -1.45 -15.16 7.58
CA SER A 396 -0.03 -15.13 7.23
C SER A 396 0.71 -13.99 7.92
N ALA A 397 0.17 -12.77 7.89
CA ALA A 397 0.77 -11.61 8.54
C ALA A 397 0.89 -11.80 10.07
N ALA A 398 -0.13 -12.41 10.70
CA ALA A 398 -0.08 -12.75 12.12
C ALA A 398 1.02 -13.78 12.43
N LEU A 399 1.19 -14.80 11.59
CA LEU A 399 2.26 -15.78 11.71
C LEU A 399 3.64 -15.13 11.51
N VAL A 400 3.82 -14.35 10.45
CA VAL A 400 5.06 -13.64 10.13
C VAL A 400 5.48 -12.72 11.28
N LYS A 401 4.55 -11.94 11.84
CA LYS A 401 4.83 -11.09 13.00
C LYS A 401 5.31 -11.89 14.21
N TYR A 402 4.72 -13.05 14.46
CA TYR A 402 5.13 -13.95 15.54
C TYR A 402 6.52 -14.53 15.30
N LEU A 403 6.79 -15.05 14.11
CA LEU A 403 8.07 -15.65 13.74
C LEU A 403 9.19 -14.60 13.75
N ALA A 404 8.91 -13.41 13.21
CA ALA A 404 9.85 -12.30 13.22
C ALA A 404 10.23 -11.88 14.64
N ASN A 405 9.25 -11.78 15.55
CA ASN A 405 9.54 -11.53 16.96
C ASN A 405 10.32 -12.68 17.62
N ARG A 406 9.97 -13.94 17.31
CA ARG A 406 10.64 -15.13 17.87
C ARG A 406 12.11 -15.23 17.47
N PHE A 407 12.44 -14.89 16.23
CA PHE A 407 13.78 -15.02 15.66
C PHE A 407 14.52 -13.67 15.51
N SER A 408 13.94 -12.58 16.02
CA SER A 408 14.48 -11.22 15.90
C SER A 408 14.73 -10.78 14.45
N ILE A 409 13.83 -11.15 13.54
CA ILE A 409 13.89 -10.79 12.13
C ILE A 409 13.28 -9.39 11.95
N PRO A 410 13.98 -8.44 11.31
CA PRO A 410 13.42 -7.14 10.97
C PRO A 410 12.14 -7.23 10.14
N LEU A 411 11.16 -6.37 10.45
CA LEU A 411 9.93 -6.26 9.68
C LEU A 411 10.13 -5.32 8.49
N ASP A 412 10.85 -5.81 7.49
CA ASP A 412 11.11 -5.12 6.22
C ASP A 412 11.16 -6.13 5.07
N ARG A 413 11.34 -5.62 3.85
CA ARG A 413 11.36 -6.43 2.62
C ARG A 413 12.76 -6.88 2.22
N GLU A 414 13.75 -6.61 3.06
CA GLU A 414 15.09 -7.20 2.93
C GLU A 414 15.17 -8.53 3.69
N HIS A 415 14.26 -8.75 4.64
CA HIS A 415 14.18 -9.98 5.44
C HIS A 415 12.90 -10.80 5.23
N ILE A 416 11.77 -10.15 4.92
CA ILE A 416 10.54 -10.83 4.48
C ILE A 416 10.52 -10.75 2.96
N VAL A 417 10.87 -11.84 2.28
CA VAL A 417 11.10 -11.87 0.83
C VAL A 417 10.11 -12.78 0.11
N GLY A 418 9.78 -12.49 -1.15
CA GLY A 418 9.15 -13.46 -2.04
C GLY A 418 10.17 -14.50 -2.49
N HIS A 419 9.71 -15.68 -2.91
CA HIS A 419 10.60 -16.68 -3.48
C HIS A 419 11.25 -16.19 -4.79
N ASP A 420 10.55 -15.35 -5.54
CA ASP A 420 11.03 -14.67 -6.74
C ASP A 420 12.25 -13.79 -6.49
N GLU A 421 12.46 -13.36 -5.26
CA GLU A 421 13.60 -12.56 -4.79
C GLU A 421 14.76 -13.42 -4.28
N VAL A 422 14.62 -14.75 -4.21
CA VAL A 422 15.69 -15.68 -3.83
C VAL A 422 16.67 -15.86 -5.01
N PRO A 423 17.99 -15.68 -4.80
CA PRO A 423 18.98 -15.86 -5.84
C PRO A 423 19.20 -17.31 -6.25
N GLY A 424 19.61 -17.50 -7.51
CA GLY A 424 20.21 -18.75 -7.97
C GLY A 424 21.60 -18.94 -7.40
N VAL A 425 21.94 -20.15 -6.95
CA VAL A 425 23.22 -20.45 -6.27
C VAL A 425 24.45 -20.30 -7.17
N LEU A 426 24.33 -20.68 -8.45
CA LEU A 426 25.35 -20.61 -9.49
C LEU A 426 24.70 -20.22 -10.83
N ASP A 427 25.51 -19.91 -11.84
CA ASP A 427 25.06 -19.44 -13.17
C ASP A 427 23.91 -20.26 -13.76
N GLY A 428 24.01 -21.59 -13.72
CA GLY A 428 23.01 -22.50 -14.29
C GLY A 428 21.66 -22.50 -13.56
N ASN A 429 21.63 -21.99 -12.33
CA ASN A 429 20.43 -22.00 -11.49
C ASN A 429 19.64 -20.69 -11.59
N VAL A 430 20.26 -19.58 -12.00
CA VAL A 430 19.62 -18.25 -11.97
C VAL A 430 18.33 -18.22 -12.80
N ARG A 431 18.34 -18.81 -14.00
CA ARG A 431 17.18 -18.82 -14.91
C ARG A 431 16.03 -19.70 -14.40
N THR A 432 16.35 -20.81 -13.73
CA THR A 432 15.36 -21.81 -13.31
C THR A 432 14.82 -21.55 -11.91
N GLN A 433 15.33 -20.55 -11.21
CA GLN A 433 14.77 -20.11 -9.95
C GLN A 433 13.32 -19.64 -10.13
N HIS A 434 12.51 -19.92 -9.12
CA HIS A 434 11.10 -19.64 -9.13
C HIS A 434 10.78 -18.15 -9.12
N TRP A 435 9.50 -17.84 -9.32
CA TRP A 435 9.00 -16.49 -9.50
C TRP A 435 7.68 -16.22 -8.75
N ASP A 436 7.29 -17.11 -7.83
CA ASP A 436 6.20 -16.89 -6.86
C ASP A 436 6.64 -15.91 -5.73
N PRO A 437 5.72 -15.12 -5.13
CA PRO A 437 4.27 -15.13 -5.30
C PRO A 437 3.78 -14.30 -6.51
N GLY A 438 4.72 -13.86 -7.37
CA GLY A 438 4.39 -13.22 -8.64
C GLY A 438 3.87 -11.79 -8.57
N PRO A 439 3.41 -11.26 -9.71
CA PRO A 439 3.09 -9.84 -9.87
C PRO A 439 1.83 -9.37 -9.14
N TYR A 440 0.97 -10.29 -8.70
CA TYR A 440 -0.35 -9.97 -8.15
C TYR A 440 -0.47 -10.18 -6.64
N TRP A 441 0.62 -10.53 -5.95
CA TRP A 441 0.68 -10.46 -4.50
C TRP A 441 0.77 -9.00 -4.05
N ASP A 442 -0.23 -8.54 -3.27
CA ASP A 442 -0.24 -7.17 -2.75
C ASP A 442 0.74 -7.00 -1.59
N TRP A 443 1.99 -6.70 -1.92
CA TRP A 443 3.05 -6.48 -0.94
C TRP A 443 2.77 -5.28 -0.04
N ASN A 444 2.11 -4.22 -0.53
CA ASN A 444 1.84 -3.05 0.30
C ASN A 444 0.81 -3.39 1.39
N HIS A 445 -0.27 -4.08 1.03
CA HIS A 445 -1.29 -4.56 1.96
C HIS A 445 -0.71 -5.59 2.94
N TYR A 446 0.06 -6.55 2.44
CA TYR A 446 0.67 -7.58 3.29
C TYR A 446 1.61 -6.97 4.34
N MET A 447 2.51 -6.07 3.93
CA MET A 447 3.43 -5.42 4.85
C MET A 447 2.72 -4.48 5.83
N ASN A 448 1.62 -3.85 5.42
CA ASN A 448 0.73 -3.12 6.33
C ASN A 448 0.17 -4.01 7.45
N LEU A 449 -0.36 -5.18 7.10
CA LEU A 449 -0.90 -6.14 8.08
C LEU A 449 0.17 -6.67 9.03
N VAL A 450 1.39 -6.90 8.52
CA VAL A 450 2.55 -7.29 9.34
C VAL A 450 2.93 -6.17 10.34
N GLY A 451 2.62 -4.91 10.00
CA GLY A 451 3.00 -3.72 10.75
C GLY A 451 4.38 -3.19 10.35
N ALA A 452 4.85 -3.54 9.15
CA ALA A 452 6.09 -3.06 8.58
C ALA A 452 5.87 -1.68 7.91
N PRO A 453 6.91 -0.82 7.85
CA PRO A 453 6.83 0.42 7.10
C PRO A 453 6.65 0.13 5.61
N ASN A 454 5.48 0.40 5.05
CA ASN A 454 5.19 0.06 3.65
C ASN A 454 5.18 1.28 2.71
N GLY A 455 5.18 2.51 3.25
CA GLY A 455 5.39 3.77 2.52
C GLY A 455 4.37 4.10 1.44
N ASP A 456 3.30 3.30 1.32
CA ASP A 456 2.26 3.50 0.32
C ASP A 456 1.48 4.78 0.60
N GLN A 457 0.97 5.42 -0.46
CA GLN A 457 0.31 6.73 -0.37
C GLN A 457 1.24 7.90 0.01
N GLY A 458 2.53 7.74 -0.23
CA GLY A 458 3.53 8.81 -0.24
C GLY A 458 3.06 10.04 -1.01
N ALA A 459 3.18 11.22 -0.42
CA ALA A 459 2.92 12.51 -1.06
C ALA A 459 3.89 12.82 -2.21
N GLY A 460 4.88 11.94 -2.44
CA GLY A 460 5.99 12.15 -3.35
C GLY A 460 6.97 13.19 -2.81
N GLY A 461 8.01 13.47 -3.60
CA GLY A 461 9.02 14.46 -3.25
C GLY A 461 10.26 14.37 -4.12
N PRO A 462 11.13 15.39 -4.07
CA PRO A 462 12.41 15.35 -4.77
C PRO A 462 13.25 14.19 -4.27
N LEU A 463 13.78 13.42 -5.21
CA LEU A 463 14.80 12.43 -4.94
C LEU A 463 16.16 12.96 -5.36
N LYS A 464 17.20 12.57 -4.61
CA LYS A 464 18.58 12.95 -4.86
C LYS A 464 19.41 11.70 -5.16
N ALA A 465 20.38 11.82 -6.05
CA ALA A 465 21.35 10.75 -6.28
C ALA A 465 22.07 10.38 -4.96
N GLY A 466 22.26 9.09 -4.73
CA GLY A 466 22.80 8.52 -3.50
C GLY A 466 21.80 8.35 -2.36
N GLN A 467 20.55 8.81 -2.50
CA GLN A 467 19.50 8.61 -1.48
C GLN A 467 19.03 7.14 -1.48
N LEU A 468 18.74 6.59 -0.31
CA LEU A 468 18.10 5.29 -0.18
C LEU A 468 16.57 5.47 -0.16
N VAL A 469 15.86 4.76 -1.03
CA VAL A 469 14.39 4.82 -1.16
C VAL A 469 13.79 3.42 -1.15
N ARG A 470 12.63 3.29 -0.52
CA ARG A 470 11.74 2.14 -0.67
C ARG A 470 10.83 2.37 -1.87
N VAL A 471 10.72 1.39 -2.75
CA VAL A 471 9.79 1.43 -3.88
C VAL A 471 8.40 1.02 -3.41
N VAL A 472 7.36 1.76 -3.77
CA VAL A 472 5.99 1.65 -3.21
C VAL A 472 4.89 1.95 -4.24
N PRO A 473 4.93 1.38 -5.47
CA PRO A 473 3.84 1.55 -6.44
C PRO A 473 2.51 1.08 -5.84
N PRO A 474 1.38 1.78 -6.07
CA PRO A 474 0.11 1.48 -5.45
C PRO A 474 -0.55 0.25 -6.09
N PHE A 475 -1.22 -0.60 -5.30
CA PHE A 475 -2.05 -1.70 -5.82
C PHE A 475 -3.46 -1.21 -6.15
N THR A 476 -3.59 -0.29 -7.12
CA THR A 476 -4.88 0.28 -7.54
C THR A 476 -4.95 0.46 -9.04
N THR A 477 -6.09 0.93 -9.57
CA THR A 477 -6.22 1.33 -10.98
C THR A 477 -5.22 2.41 -11.41
N ALA A 478 -4.60 3.13 -10.47
CA ALA A 478 -3.51 4.07 -10.77
C ALA A 478 -2.21 3.39 -11.23
N ASN A 479 -2.04 2.09 -10.99
CA ASN A 479 -0.89 1.30 -11.47
C ASN A 479 -1.34 -0.11 -11.92
N GLN A 480 -1.58 -0.25 -13.23
CA GLN A 480 -1.99 -1.50 -13.87
C GLN A 480 -1.05 -1.85 -15.03
N PRO A 481 0.19 -2.27 -14.76
CA PRO A 481 1.12 -2.68 -15.81
C PRO A 481 0.56 -3.87 -16.60
N THR A 482 0.77 -3.86 -17.91
CA THR A 482 0.37 -4.97 -18.79
C THR A 482 1.27 -6.18 -18.56
N VAL A 483 0.71 -7.30 -18.13
CA VAL A 483 1.43 -8.57 -17.97
C VAL A 483 0.92 -9.59 -18.98
N THR A 484 1.81 -10.43 -19.52
CA THR A 484 1.48 -11.53 -20.44
C THR A 484 1.92 -12.86 -19.87
N TYR A 485 1.07 -13.88 -19.96
CA TYR A 485 1.37 -15.24 -19.51
C TYR A 485 0.49 -16.25 -20.26
N GLY A 486 1.04 -17.39 -20.68
CA GLY A 486 0.28 -18.42 -21.40
C GLY A 486 -0.34 -17.96 -22.72
N GLY A 487 0.16 -16.88 -23.34
CA GLY A 487 -0.45 -16.25 -24.53
C GLY A 487 -1.58 -15.24 -24.23
N ASN A 488 -1.98 -15.10 -22.97
CA ASN A 488 -2.98 -14.14 -22.53
C ASN A 488 -2.35 -12.83 -22.05
N THR A 489 -3.17 -11.78 -21.99
CA THR A 489 -2.78 -10.44 -21.51
C THR A 489 -3.67 -10.04 -20.34
N TYR A 490 -3.05 -9.53 -19.30
CA TYR A 490 -3.68 -9.16 -18.04
C TYR A 490 -3.41 -7.68 -17.77
N GLY A 491 -4.47 -6.94 -17.46
CA GLY A 491 -4.40 -5.52 -17.08
C GLY A 491 -5.17 -5.34 -15.78
N ARG A 492 -4.52 -5.57 -14.65
CA ARG A 492 -5.08 -5.44 -13.30
C ARG A 492 -4.06 -4.80 -12.36
N PRO A 493 -4.47 -4.29 -11.19
CA PRO A 493 -3.54 -3.69 -10.24
C PRO A 493 -2.37 -4.62 -9.90
N ALA A 494 -1.17 -4.05 -9.77
CA ALA A 494 0.04 -4.77 -9.39
C ALA A 494 0.98 -3.85 -8.58
N ASN A 495 1.80 -4.43 -7.70
CA ASN A 495 2.78 -3.70 -6.88
C ASN A 495 4.17 -3.69 -7.53
N PHE A 496 4.27 -3.42 -8.83
CA PHE A 496 5.57 -3.22 -9.48
C PHE A 496 5.52 -2.15 -10.57
N GLY A 497 6.69 -1.63 -10.93
CA GLY A 497 6.91 -0.79 -12.11
C GLY A 497 7.89 -1.44 -13.09
N TYR A 498 7.76 -1.13 -14.38
CA TYR A 498 8.73 -1.58 -15.39
C TYR A 498 10.01 -0.73 -15.36
N LEU A 499 11.14 -1.39 -15.58
CA LEU A 499 12.47 -0.80 -15.66
C LEU A 499 12.93 -0.65 -17.12
N TYR A 500 13.58 0.47 -17.40
CA TYR A 500 14.05 0.88 -18.72
C TYR A 500 15.50 1.39 -18.66
N GLU A 501 16.21 1.35 -19.79
CA GLU A 501 17.57 1.91 -19.91
C GLU A 501 17.59 3.46 -19.93
N THR A 502 16.44 4.08 -20.22
CA THR A 502 16.28 5.54 -20.32
C THR A 502 14.96 5.97 -19.65
N PRO A 503 14.79 7.25 -19.27
CA PRO A 503 13.56 7.76 -18.64
C PRO A 503 12.40 7.91 -19.64
N SER A 504 11.99 6.80 -20.27
CA SER A 504 10.91 6.76 -21.25
C SER A 504 10.29 5.37 -21.34
N THR A 505 8.96 5.29 -21.31
CA THR A 505 8.22 4.03 -21.52
C THR A 505 8.30 3.52 -22.96
N SER A 506 8.73 4.38 -23.90
CA SER A 506 9.08 4.00 -25.28
C SER A 506 10.54 3.60 -25.42
N GLY A 507 11.34 3.73 -24.35
CA GLY A 507 12.73 3.28 -24.30
C GLY A 507 12.82 1.75 -24.25
N LYS A 508 14.05 1.24 -24.40
CA LYS A 508 14.32 -0.19 -24.30
C LYS A 508 14.08 -0.68 -22.86
N PRO A 509 13.21 -1.69 -22.63
CA PRO A 509 13.07 -2.33 -21.33
C PRO A 509 14.39 -2.95 -20.90
N LEU A 510 14.64 -2.97 -19.58
CA LEU A 510 15.84 -3.60 -19.04
C LEU A 510 15.85 -5.11 -19.37
N THR A 511 17.04 -5.68 -19.50
CA THR A 511 17.21 -7.12 -19.72
C THR A 511 18.18 -7.69 -18.72
N ASP A 512 17.91 -8.90 -18.23
CA ASP A 512 18.81 -9.64 -17.37
C ASP A 512 19.68 -10.63 -18.18
N PRO A 513 21.01 -10.67 -17.96
CA PRO A 513 21.91 -11.51 -18.75
C PRO A 513 21.74 -13.04 -18.53
N TYR A 514 21.01 -13.49 -17.51
CA TYR A 514 20.69 -14.91 -17.29
C TYR A 514 19.32 -15.31 -17.85
N LEU A 515 18.37 -14.38 -17.95
CA LEU A 515 17.03 -14.66 -18.48
C LEU A 515 16.98 -14.81 -20.01
N GLY A 516 18.05 -14.45 -20.72
CA GLY A 516 18.12 -14.56 -22.17
C GLY A 516 17.02 -13.74 -22.86
N ALA A 517 16.51 -14.20 -24.00
CA ALA A 517 15.40 -13.53 -24.67
C ALA A 517 14.07 -13.84 -23.97
N GLN A 518 13.44 -12.82 -23.41
CA GLN A 518 12.07 -12.86 -22.88
C GLN A 518 11.26 -11.68 -23.39
N THR A 519 9.94 -11.84 -23.41
CA THR A 519 9.06 -10.72 -23.71
C THR A 519 9.06 -9.77 -22.52
N ALA A 520 9.13 -8.45 -22.74
CA ALA A 520 9.21 -7.49 -21.65
C ALA A 520 8.00 -7.56 -20.70
N THR A 521 6.82 -7.91 -21.21
CA THR A 521 5.58 -8.04 -20.43
C THR A 521 5.40 -9.42 -19.81
N GLU A 522 6.28 -10.38 -20.07
CA GLU A 522 6.14 -11.75 -19.60
C GLU A 522 6.11 -11.82 -18.07
N GLY A 523 5.16 -12.56 -17.51
CA GLY A 523 4.98 -12.73 -16.07
C GLY A 523 6.26 -13.16 -15.35
N PRO A 524 6.88 -14.28 -15.75
CA PRO A 524 8.16 -14.75 -15.23
C PRO A 524 9.38 -13.83 -15.45
N ASN A 525 9.29 -12.80 -16.31
CA ASN A 525 10.41 -11.89 -16.56
C ASN A 525 10.55 -10.89 -15.41
N TRP A 526 11.22 -11.29 -14.33
CA TRP A 526 11.50 -10.42 -13.18
C TRP A 526 12.62 -9.41 -13.47
N GLY A 527 13.46 -9.64 -14.49
CA GLY A 527 14.66 -8.83 -14.77
C GLY A 527 14.39 -7.36 -15.05
N ASN A 528 13.16 -7.00 -15.42
CA ASN A 528 12.75 -5.64 -15.75
C ASN A 528 11.63 -5.11 -14.84
N LYS A 529 11.43 -5.70 -13.66
CA LYS A 529 10.40 -5.27 -12.70
C LYS A 529 11.06 -4.75 -11.43
N VAL A 530 10.56 -3.64 -10.90
CA VAL A 530 10.89 -3.16 -9.56
C VAL A 530 9.66 -3.28 -8.69
N VAL A 531 9.74 -4.16 -7.69
CA VAL A 531 8.59 -4.58 -6.86
C VAL A 531 8.52 -3.75 -5.58
N ALA A 532 7.30 -3.52 -5.09
CA ALA A 532 7.06 -2.77 -3.88
C ALA A 532 7.73 -3.40 -2.65
N GLY A 533 8.17 -2.53 -1.75
CA GLY A 533 8.85 -2.89 -0.53
C GLY A 533 10.37 -2.88 -0.62
N GLY A 534 10.94 -3.20 -1.79
CA GLY A 534 12.38 -3.26 -1.96
C GLY A 534 13.05 -1.89 -1.81
N GLU A 535 14.19 -1.87 -1.13
CA GLU A 535 14.98 -0.66 -0.94
C GLU A 535 16.12 -0.56 -1.98
N TYR A 536 16.25 0.60 -2.60
CA TYR A 536 17.23 0.85 -3.67
C TYR A 536 17.88 2.22 -3.51
N VAL A 537 19.15 2.32 -3.90
CA VAL A 537 19.86 3.60 -3.94
C VAL A 537 19.55 4.31 -5.25
N VAL A 538 19.06 5.55 -5.15
CA VAL A 538 18.79 6.43 -6.29
C VAL A 538 20.10 6.74 -7.01
N ALA A 539 20.18 6.38 -8.29
CA ALA A 539 21.29 6.74 -9.16
C ALA A 539 21.09 8.14 -9.77
N GLU A 540 19.86 8.51 -10.09
CA GLU A 540 19.47 9.78 -10.72
C GLU A 540 17.95 9.99 -10.57
N ALA A 541 17.47 11.23 -10.68
CA ALA A 541 16.03 11.52 -10.71
C ALA A 541 15.73 12.66 -11.70
N GLN A 542 14.63 12.55 -12.44
CA GLN A 542 14.15 13.52 -13.42
C GLN A 542 12.63 13.64 -13.33
N THR A 543 12.10 14.67 -12.66
CA THR A 543 10.66 14.97 -12.48
C THR A 543 9.79 13.74 -12.15
N ASP A 544 9.31 13.01 -13.18
CA ASP A 544 8.45 11.83 -13.08
C ASP A 544 9.18 10.49 -13.30
N TRP A 545 10.50 10.50 -13.35
CA TRP A 545 11.35 9.34 -13.59
C TRP A 545 12.42 9.24 -12.52
N THR A 546 12.63 8.02 -12.02
CA THR A 546 13.68 7.73 -11.04
C THR A 546 14.57 6.62 -11.57
N ALA A 547 15.87 6.85 -11.51
CA ALA A 547 16.86 5.83 -11.78
C ALA A 547 17.40 5.27 -10.47
N ILE A 548 17.52 3.94 -10.38
CA ILE A 548 18.14 3.23 -9.26
C ILE A 548 19.35 2.42 -9.73
N TRP A 549 20.27 2.14 -8.82
CA TRP A 549 21.29 1.11 -9.06
C TRP A 549 20.63 -0.27 -8.97
N TYR A 550 20.72 -1.03 -10.05
CA TYR A 550 20.00 -2.28 -10.22
C TYR A 550 20.76 -3.18 -11.21
N GLY A 551 21.16 -4.38 -10.77
CA GLY A 551 21.78 -5.38 -11.64
C GLY A 551 23.10 -4.94 -12.26
N GLY A 552 23.93 -4.18 -11.55
CA GLY A 552 25.21 -3.66 -12.06
C GLY A 552 25.08 -2.48 -13.01
N GLN A 553 23.89 -1.88 -13.14
CA GLN A 553 23.61 -0.79 -14.07
C GLN A 553 22.61 0.22 -13.50
N LYS A 554 22.41 1.34 -14.21
CA LYS A 554 21.36 2.33 -13.92
C LYS A 554 20.06 1.86 -14.56
N ALA A 555 18.98 1.78 -13.80
CA ALA A 555 17.66 1.37 -14.29
C ALA A 555 16.58 2.39 -13.94
N TRP A 556 15.82 2.84 -14.95
CA TRP A 556 14.79 3.87 -14.84
C TRP A 556 13.40 3.28 -14.71
N PHE A 557 12.59 3.79 -13.78
CA PHE A 557 11.16 3.53 -13.71
C PHE A 557 10.36 4.83 -13.65
N TYR A 558 9.13 4.78 -14.14
CA TYR A 558 8.18 5.88 -14.02
C TYR A 558 7.75 6.02 -12.57
N ASN A 559 8.00 7.18 -12.00
CA ASN A 559 7.76 7.54 -10.61
C ASN A 559 7.19 8.97 -10.55
N PRO A 560 5.91 9.15 -10.90
CA PRO A 560 5.32 10.47 -11.09
C PRO A 560 5.43 11.30 -9.81
N GLY A 561 6.10 12.45 -9.87
CA GLY A 561 6.37 13.30 -8.71
C GLY A 561 7.03 12.60 -7.51
N GLY A 562 7.66 11.44 -7.69
CA GLY A 562 8.24 10.65 -6.60
C GLY A 562 7.24 9.80 -5.79
N THR A 563 5.97 9.70 -6.20
CA THR A 563 4.91 9.05 -5.39
C THR A 563 5.00 7.53 -5.30
N PHE A 564 5.79 6.88 -6.15
CA PHE A 564 6.06 5.43 -6.09
C PHE A 564 7.32 5.13 -5.27
N THR A 565 7.81 6.10 -4.49
CA THR A 565 8.94 5.94 -3.59
C THR A 565 8.69 6.60 -2.24
N ALA A 566 9.23 6.00 -1.18
CA ALA A 566 9.32 6.59 0.14
C ALA A 566 10.80 6.64 0.57
N PRO A 567 11.31 7.79 1.05
CA PRO A 567 12.66 7.84 1.63
C PRO A 567 12.82 6.88 2.81
N VAL A 568 13.95 6.17 2.88
CA VAL A 568 14.26 5.29 4.02
C VAL A 568 14.92 6.12 5.12
N GLY A 569 14.22 6.26 6.25
CA GLY A 569 14.68 7.06 7.38
C GLY A 569 14.66 8.58 7.14
N LYS A 570 15.06 9.34 8.17
CA LYS A 570 15.21 10.82 8.12
C LYS A 570 16.66 11.28 8.02
N THR A 571 17.60 10.35 8.19
CA THR A 571 19.05 10.55 8.13
C THR A 571 19.63 9.61 7.09
N GLY A 572 20.91 9.80 6.73
CA GLY A 572 21.60 8.87 5.87
C GLY A 572 21.63 7.45 6.47
N GLN A 573 21.42 6.45 5.62
CA GLN A 573 21.37 5.03 5.94
C GLN A 573 22.63 4.32 5.44
N PRO A 574 23.03 3.18 6.03
CA PRO A 574 24.15 2.39 5.52
C PRO A 574 23.87 1.85 4.12
N VAL A 575 24.81 2.03 3.21
CA VAL A 575 24.83 1.47 1.86
C VAL A 575 26.21 0.90 1.57
N LEU A 576 26.30 -0.05 0.65
CA LEU A 576 27.56 -0.69 0.28
C LEU A 576 28.04 -0.21 -1.08
N LYS A 577 29.34 0.09 -1.17
CA LYS A 577 30.04 0.44 -2.40
C LYS A 577 31.23 -0.48 -2.59
N ALA A 578 31.64 -0.68 -3.84
CA ALA A 578 32.94 -1.29 -4.12
C ALA A 578 34.06 -0.45 -3.46
N LYS A 579 35.06 -1.12 -2.86
CA LYS A 579 36.21 -0.42 -2.26
C LYS A 579 36.91 0.48 -3.27
N ALA A 580 37.42 1.61 -2.78
CA ALA A 580 38.24 2.51 -3.58
C ALA A 580 39.38 1.76 -4.31
N GLY A 581 39.51 2.02 -5.62
CA GLY A 581 40.50 1.39 -6.48
C GLY A 581 40.06 0.10 -7.19
N ALA A 582 38.95 -0.52 -6.78
CA ALA A 582 38.35 -1.63 -7.53
C ALA A 582 37.57 -1.12 -8.75
N ALA A 583 37.83 -1.68 -9.93
CA ALA A 583 37.06 -1.35 -11.14
C ALA A 583 35.65 -1.99 -11.12
N SER A 584 35.56 -3.21 -10.61
CA SER A 584 34.32 -3.92 -10.32
C SER A 584 34.56 -5.01 -9.27
N ILE A 585 33.50 -5.46 -8.59
CA ILE A 585 33.56 -6.56 -7.62
C ILE A 585 32.59 -7.69 -7.98
N PRO A 586 32.90 -8.95 -7.58
CA PRO A 586 32.04 -10.10 -7.83
C PRO A 586 30.75 -10.08 -6.99
N VAL A 587 29.71 -10.73 -7.50
CA VAL A 587 28.43 -10.94 -6.82
C VAL A 587 28.16 -12.45 -6.70
N TYR A 588 27.69 -12.89 -5.54
CA TYR A 588 27.52 -14.29 -5.19
C TYR A 588 26.04 -14.63 -5.00
N GLY A 589 25.62 -15.80 -5.47
CA GLY A 589 24.28 -16.35 -5.26
C GLY A 589 24.14 -17.19 -3.99
N ARG A 590 25.21 -17.32 -3.21
CA ARG A 590 25.30 -18.06 -1.94
C ARG A 590 26.47 -17.55 -1.09
N ALA A 591 26.41 -17.76 0.22
CA ALA A 591 27.43 -17.32 1.17
C ALA A 591 28.08 -18.51 1.88
N TYR A 592 28.88 -19.29 1.15
CA TYR A 592 29.56 -20.48 1.71
C TYR A 592 30.91 -20.13 2.38
N PRO A 593 31.36 -20.94 3.34
CA PRO A 593 32.64 -20.73 4.02
C PRO A 593 33.81 -21.00 3.07
N GLU A 594 35.01 -20.51 3.38
CA GLU A 594 36.22 -20.87 2.63
C GLU A 594 36.58 -22.37 2.76
N ASP A 595 37.27 -22.94 1.77
CA ASP A 595 37.61 -24.37 1.73
C ASP A 595 38.39 -24.83 2.98
N SER A 596 39.24 -23.98 3.54
CA SER A 596 39.99 -24.28 4.76
C SER A 596 39.11 -24.44 6.00
N ALA A 597 37.88 -23.95 6.00
CA ALA A 597 36.94 -24.14 7.12
C ALA A 597 36.44 -25.58 7.24
N TYR A 598 36.45 -26.35 6.15
CA TYR A 598 36.04 -27.77 6.14
C TYR A 598 37.11 -28.69 6.75
N ALA A 599 38.37 -28.26 6.81
CA ALA A 599 39.46 -29.06 7.33
C ALA A 599 39.21 -29.49 8.79
N GLY A 600 39.25 -30.80 9.05
CA GLY A 600 39.02 -31.37 10.39
C GLY A 600 37.54 -31.56 10.77
N THR A 601 36.59 -31.11 9.95
CA THR A 601 35.14 -31.31 10.20
C THR A 601 34.62 -32.66 9.69
N ASN A 602 35.39 -33.32 8.82
CA ASN A 602 34.99 -34.49 8.02
C ASN A 602 33.83 -34.23 7.04
N VAL A 603 33.40 -32.98 6.87
CA VAL A 603 32.44 -32.57 5.83
C VAL A 603 33.17 -32.36 4.50
N PRO A 604 32.67 -32.90 3.37
CA PRO A 604 33.26 -32.63 2.06
C PRO A 604 33.15 -31.15 1.67
N VAL A 605 34.22 -30.62 1.08
CA VAL A 605 34.18 -29.28 0.46
C VAL A 605 33.18 -29.30 -0.70
N GLN A 606 32.32 -28.29 -0.77
CA GLN A 606 31.26 -28.21 -1.77
C GLN A 606 31.83 -27.89 -3.16
N ALA A 607 31.25 -28.46 -4.22
CA ALA A 607 31.68 -28.16 -5.57
C ALA A 607 31.49 -26.67 -5.92
N ASN A 608 32.51 -26.07 -6.55
CA ASN A 608 32.55 -24.64 -6.90
C ASN A 608 32.32 -23.72 -5.67
N ASN A 609 32.83 -24.12 -4.50
CA ASN A 609 32.55 -23.49 -3.22
C ASN A 609 32.69 -21.95 -3.24
N SER A 610 33.76 -21.45 -3.86
CA SER A 610 34.09 -20.02 -3.94
C SER A 610 33.61 -19.32 -5.23
N ALA A 611 32.79 -19.97 -6.07
CA ALA A 611 32.37 -19.40 -7.35
C ALA A 611 31.35 -18.26 -7.17
N SER A 612 31.54 -17.19 -7.95
CA SER A 612 30.60 -16.08 -8.08
C SER A 612 29.70 -16.28 -9.31
N LEU A 613 28.65 -15.45 -9.42
CA LEU A 613 27.80 -15.39 -10.61
C LEU A 613 28.54 -14.61 -11.71
N THR A 614 28.97 -15.30 -12.76
CA THR A 614 29.97 -14.76 -13.71
C THR A 614 29.46 -13.61 -14.58
N LYS A 615 28.14 -13.45 -14.72
CA LYS A 615 27.53 -12.35 -15.49
C LYS A 615 27.11 -11.16 -14.62
N TYR A 616 27.26 -11.26 -13.31
CA TYR A 616 26.94 -10.19 -12.37
C TYR A 616 28.19 -9.60 -11.75
N THR A 617 28.26 -8.28 -11.74
CA THR A 617 29.29 -7.52 -11.04
C THR A 617 28.70 -6.23 -10.49
N ILE A 618 29.41 -5.60 -9.56
CA ILE A 618 29.17 -4.21 -9.17
C ILE A 618 30.34 -3.35 -9.67
N PRO A 619 30.15 -2.58 -10.74
CA PRO A 619 31.13 -1.59 -11.19
C PRO A 619 31.39 -0.49 -10.15
N ALA A 620 32.55 0.16 -10.25
CA ALA A 620 32.90 1.33 -9.44
C ALA A 620 31.86 2.46 -9.57
N GLY A 621 31.64 3.18 -8.46
CA GLY A 621 30.73 4.34 -8.42
C GLY A 621 29.25 4.01 -8.14
N GLN A 622 28.89 2.73 -8.09
CA GLN A 622 27.55 2.29 -7.71
C GLN A 622 27.42 2.08 -6.20
N ALA A 623 26.19 2.11 -5.69
CA ALA A 623 25.87 1.86 -4.31
C ALA A 623 24.62 0.98 -4.20
N TYR A 624 24.63 0.02 -3.28
CA TYR A 624 23.55 -0.94 -3.07
C TYR A 624 23.11 -0.95 -1.61
N THR A 625 21.84 -1.28 -1.40
CA THR A 625 21.25 -1.43 -0.08
C THR A 625 21.99 -2.50 0.71
N GLN A 626 22.41 -2.17 1.93
CA GLN A 626 22.89 -3.16 2.89
C GLN A 626 21.68 -3.88 3.48
N ALA A 627 21.31 -5.02 2.89
CA ALA A 627 20.09 -5.77 3.26
C ALA A 627 20.19 -6.46 4.64
N GLY A 628 21.36 -6.43 5.28
CA GLY A 628 21.60 -7.03 6.58
C GLY A 628 23.07 -6.86 7.01
N PRO A 629 23.43 -7.27 8.24
CA PRO A 629 24.81 -7.22 8.71
C PRO A 629 25.70 -8.21 7.95
N ALA A 630 27.02 -8.01 8.03
CA ALA A 630 27.98 -8.99 7.52
C ALA A 630 27.87 -10.30 8.31
N GLN A 631 27.86 -11.42 7.60
CA GLN A 631 27.79 -12.77 8.15
C GLN A 631 29.01 -13.56 7.68
N LEU A 632 29.52 -14.46 8.51
CA LEU A 632 30.50 -15.44 8.05
C LEU A 632 29.78 -16.43 7.12
N GLY A 633 30.47 -16.88 6.07
CA GLY A 633 29.95 -17.96 5.26
C GLY A 633 29.82 -19.23 6.08
N ASP A 634 28.78 -20.02 5.83
CA ASP A 634 28.47 -21.23 6.58
C ASP A 634 27.76 -22.29 5.72
N TYR A 635 27.79 -23.53 6.21
CA TYR A 635 27.18 -24.67 5.55
C TYR A 635 26.84 -25.78 6.55
N TRP A 636 25.55 -26.11 6.70
CA TRP A 636 25.10 -27.27 7.47
C TRP A 636 25.07 -28.51 6.61
N PHE A 637 25.85 -29.51 7.00
CA PHE A 637 25.87 -30.80 6.34
C PHE A 637 24.94 -31.79 7.05
N ALA A 638 23.88 -32.19 6.35
CA ALA A 638 23.01 -33.31 6.70
C ALA A 638 23.10 -34.35 5.59
N GLY A 639 24.09 -35.24 5.70
CA GLY A 639 24.50 -36.14 4.63
C GLY A 639 23.75 -37.47 4.58
N THR A 640 23.17 -37.93 5.69
CA THR A 640 22.44 -39.21 5.75
C THR A 640 21.17 -39.12 6.57
N PHE A 641 20.18 -39.95 6.22
CA PHE A 641 18.88 -40.00 6.90
C PHE A 641 19.01 -40.15 8.42
N ALA A 642 19.81 -41.13 8.86
CA ALA A 642 19.99 -41.45 10.27
C ALA A 642 20.91 -40.49 11.02
N GLY A 643 21.58 -39.55 10.33
CA GLY A 643 22.56 -38.66 10.95
C GLY A 643 23.84 -39.36 11.41
N THR A 644 24.11 -40.58 10.93
CA THR A 644 25.25 -41.40 11.39
C THR A 644 26.42 -41.41 10.43
N GLY A 645 26.32 -40.68 9.30
CA GLY A 645 27.40 -40.53 8.35
C GLY A 645 28.61 -39.78 8.93
N THR A 646 29.78 -39.97 8.32
CA THR A 646 30.97 -39.19 8.66
C THR A 646 30.73 -37.69 8.39
N GLY A 647 30.98 -36.85 9.40
CA GLY A 647 30.77 -35.40 9.33
C GLY A 647 29.30 -34.96 9.36
N ASP A 648 28.36 -35.90 9.48
CA ASP A 648 26.93 -35.61 9.44
C ASP A 648 26.48 -34.76 10.63
N ARG A 649 25.40 -33.99 10.43
CA ARG A 649 24.85 -33.02 11.40
C ARG A 649 25.91 -32.05 11.93
N THR A 650 26.76 -31.55 11.02
CA THR A 650 27.85 -30.63 11.36
C THR A 650 27.68 -29.29 10.65
N LEU A 651 27.75 -28.21 11.44
CA LEU A 651 27.83 -26.84 10.93
C LEU A 651 29.29 -26.51 10.62
N VAL A 652 29.60 -26.27 9.34
CA VAL A 652 30.90 -25.73 8.93
C VAL A 652 30.78 -24.21 8.91
N GLN A 653 31.50 -23.54 9.82
CA GLN A 653 31.52 -22.09 9.90
C GLN A 653 32.84 -21.52 9.35
N GLY A 654 32.74 -20.53 8.48
CA GLY A 654 33.87 -19.81 7.92
C GLY A 654 34.62 -19.00 8.98
N LYS A 655 35.84 -18.58 8.65
CA LYS A 655 36.68 -17.73 9.53
C LYS A 655 37.06 -16.42 8.86
N THR A 656 37.13 -16.41 7.53
CA THR A 656 37.66 -15.30 6.74
C THR A 656 36.72 -14.84 5.64
N ASN A 657 35.96 -15.75 5.01
CA ASN A 657 34.92 -15.36 4.08
C ASN A 657 33.72 -14.81 4.86
N SER A 658 33.58 -13.48 4.84
CA SER A 658 32.41 -12.78 5.35
C SER A 658 31.68 -12.07 4.21
N PHE A 659 30.35 -12.07 4.24
CA PHE A 659 29.48 -11.56 3.19
C PHE A 659 28.44 -10.61 3.75
N TYR A 660 28.14 -9.55 3.00
CA TYR A 660 26.94 -8.75 3.19
C TYR A 660 25.85 -9.23 2.23
N PRO A 661 24.61 -9.45 2.70
CA PRO A 661 23.47 -9.53 1.80
C PRO A 661 23.16 -8.13 1.22
N ILE A 662 22.79 -8.10 -0.05
CA ILE A 662 22.39 -6.89 -0.77
C ILE A 662 21.15 -7.16 -1.62
N ARG A 663 20.34 -6.13 -1.83
CA ARG A 663 19.34 -6.12 -2.90
C ARG A 663 20.03 -5.72 -4.20
N TYR A 664 20.46 -6.71 -4.98
CA TYR A 664 21.26 -6.49 -6.18
C TYR A 664 20.41 -6.06 -7.38
N ASN A 665 19.30 -6.76 -7.59
CA ASN A 665 18.31 -6.43 -8.62
C ASN A 665 16.92 -6.72 -8.04
N HIS A 666 16.07 -7.45 -8.74
CA HIS A 666 14.85 -8.03 -8.18
C HIS A 666 15.18 -8.98 -7.02
N ARG A 667 16.31 -9.67 -7.12
CA ARG A 667 16.76 -10.68 -6.17
C ARG A 667 17.80 -10.14 -5.20
N LEU A 668 17.82 -10.74 -4.02
CA LEU A 668 18.93 -10.64 -3.09
C LEU A 668 20.19 -11.29 -3.69
N ALA A 669 21.35 -10.89 -3.20
CA ALA A 669 22.63 -11.52 -3.49
C ALA A 669 23.62 -11.24 -2.36
N TRP A 670 24.83 -11.79 -2.46
CA TRP A 670 25.90 -11.54 -1.50
C TRP A 670 27.13 -10.93 -2.15
N VAL A 671 27.82 -10.08 -1.40
CA VAL A 671 29.13 -9.53 -1.75
C VAL A 671 30.09 -9.75 -0.59
N LYS A 672 31.37 -10.04 -0.88
CA LYS A 672 32.35 -10.23 0.19
C LYS A 672 32.62 -8.91 0.91
N ALA A 673 32.66 -8.95 2.24
CA ALA A 673 33.00 -7.80 3.08
C ALA A 673 34.40 -7.25 2.77
N THR A 674 35.30 -8.07 2.23
CA THR A 674 36.65 -7.64 1.79
C THR A 674 36.63 -6.76 0.55
N ASP A 675 35.55 -6.78 -0.23
CA ASP A 675 35.48 -6.15 -1.55
C ASP A 675 34.66 -4.84 -1.49
N VAL A 676 33.95 -4.61 -0.40
CA VAL A 676 33.08 -3.44 -0.20
C VAL A 676 33.55 -2.55 0.95
N GLU A 677 33.11 -1.29 0.89
CA GLU A 677 33.13 -0.34 1.99
C GLU A 677 31.70 0.10 2.32
N GLN A 678 31.41 0.27 3.60
CA GLN A 678 30.16 0.91 4.02
C GLN A 678 30.27 2.41 3.80
N ALA A 679 29.25 2.98 3.19
CA ALA A 679 29.04 4.41 3.03
C ALA A 679 27.69 4.81 3.60
N THR A 680 27.45 6.12 3.71
CA THR A 680 26.16 6.67 4.14
C THR A 680 25.40 7.20 2.93
N SER A 681 24.11 6.86 2.82
CA SER A 681 23.23 7.39 1.79
C SER A 681 23.04 8.90 1.93
N ALA A 682 22.65 9.56 0.84
CA ALA A 682 22.26 10.96 0.89
C ALA A 682 21.04 11.15 1.81
N VAL A 683 21.00 12.27 2.51
CA VAL A 683 19.90 12.62 3.43
C VAL A 683 18.69 13.07 2.61
N PRO A 684 17.49 12.52 2.89
CA PRO A 684 16.25 12.96 2.24
C PRO A 684 15.96 14.46 2.44
N ASP A 685 15.28 15.07 1.48
CA ASP A 685 14.77 16.43 1.65
C ASP A 685 13.73 16.47 2.77
N SER A 686 13.95 17.29 3.79
CA SER A 686 13.06 17.36 4.97
C SER A 686 11.69 17.97 4.66
N GLY A 687 11.52 18.66 3.52
CA GLY A 687 10.29 19.38 3.16
C GLY A 687 10.05 20.68 3.95
N THR A 688 10.84 20.95 4.99
CA THR A 688 10.62 22.07 5.92
C THR A 688 10.72 23.45 5.27
N THR A 689 11.45 23.60 4.17
CA THR A 689 11.65 24.88 3.47
C THR A 689 10.83 24.99 2.19
N ARG A 690 10.06 23.96 1.82
CA ARG A 690 9.25 23.94 0.60
C ARG A 690 7.79 24.19 0.95
N TYR A 691 7.15 25.11 0.25
CA TYR A 691 5.79 25.58 0.56
C TYR A 691 4.76 25.01 -0.39
N ASN A 692 3.61 24.63 0.13
CA ASN A 692 2.55 23.98 -0.62
C ASN A 692 1.42 24.94 -0.94
N MET A 693 0.64 24.54 -1.94
CA MET A 693 -0.66 25.13 -2.24
C MET A 693 -1.72 24.03 -2.22
N LEU A 694 -2.93 24.38 -1.79
CA LEU A 694 -4.08 23.49 -1.85
C LEU A 694 -5.06 23.93 -2.92
N GLY A 695 -5.76 22.96 -3.50
CA GLY A 695 -6.85 23.21 -4.43
C GLY A 695 -8.03 22.31 -4.13
N ARG A 696 -9.23 22.87 -3.99
CA ARG A 696 -10.46 22.07 -3.91
C ARG A 696 -11.13 22.04 -5.27
N ASP A 697 -11.34 20.84 -5.80
CA ASP A 697 -12.06 20.68 -7.06
C ASP A 697 -13.58 20.82 -6.90
N SER A 698 -14.28 20.85 -8.03
CA SER A 698 -15.74 20.97 -8.06
C SER A 698 -16.50 19.81 -7.38
N SER A 699 -15.87 18.63 -7.24
CA SER A 699 -16.46 17.47 -6.56
C SER A 699 -16.29 17.52 -5.03
N GLY A 700 -15.50 18.48 -4.53
CA GLY A 700 -15.22 18.62 -3.10
C GLY A 700 -14.01 17.81 -2.64
N VAL A 701 -13.14 17.37 -3.55
CA VAL A 701 -11.84 16.77 -3.20
C VAL A 701 -10.83 17.89 -3.00
N LEU A 702 -10.11 17.84 -1.89
CA LEU A 702 -8.94 18.67 -1.62
C LEU A 702 -7.69 17.98 -2.14
N TRP A 703 -6.91 18.73 -2.91
CA TRP A 703 -5.65 18.35 -3.50
C TRP A 703 -4.54 19.22 -2.94
N GLN A 704 -3.35 18.65 -2.79
CA GLN A 704 -2.17 19.40 -2.41
C GLN A 704 -1.15 19.37 -3.54
N TYR A 705 -0.59 20.54 -3.84
CA TYR A 705 0.56 20.73 -4.71
C TYR A 705 1.77 20.97 -3.83
N GLN A 706 2.73 20.04 -3.87
CA GLN A 706 3.97 20.23 -3.15
C GLN A 706 4.85 21.28 -3.84
N GLY A 707 5.39 22.22 -3.07
CA GLY A 707 6.40 23.14 -3.58
C GLY A 707 7.70 22.44 -3.93
N THR A 708 8.36 22.88 -4.99
CA THR A 708 9.70 22.41 -5.35
C THR A 708 10.82 23.21 -4.69
N GLY A 709 10.53 24.46 -4.26
CA GLY A 709 11.58 25.42 -3.93
C GLY A 709 12.24 26.02 -5.17
N SER A 710 11.57 26.04 -6.33
CA SER A 710 12.12 26.57 -7.58
C SER A 710 11.13 27.46 -8.33
N ALA A 711 11.58 28.63 -8.77
CA ALA A 711 10.77 29.56 -9.55
C ALA A 711 10.38 29.05 -10.96
N SER A 712 11.23 28.22 -11.59
CA SER A 712 10.99 27.73 -12.96
C SER A 712 10.00 26.57 -13.01
N ALA A 713 9.81 25.87 -11.90
CA ALA A 713 8.85 24.78 -11.76
C ALA A 713 8.32 24.77 -10.31
N PRO A 714 7.40 25.68 -9.93
CA PRO A 714 7.06 25.90 -8.51
C PRO A 714 6.42 24.72 -7.78
N PHE A 715 5.81 23.79 -8.51
CA PHE A 715 5.10 22.65 -7.92
C PHE A 715 5.48 21.32 -8.56
N TYR A 716 5.48 20.26 -7.75
CA TYR A 716 5.43 18.87 -8.21
C TYR A 716 4.00 18.48 -8.62
N GLY A 717 3.83 17.21 -9.00
CA GLY A 717 2.51 16.60 -9.16
C GLY A 717 1.66 16.76 -7.90
N ARG A 718 0.35 16.94 -8.09
CA ARG A 718 -0.59 16.99 -6.97
C ARG A 718 -0.87 15.60 -6.43
N TYR A 719 -1.23 15.52 -5.15
CA TYR A 719 -1.81 14.33 -4.56
C TYR A 719 -3.09 14.66 -3.79
N LYS A 720 -3.94 13.65 -3.62
CA LYS A 720 -5.25 13.79 -2.98
C LYS A 720 -5.06 13.84 -1.46
N VAL A 721 -5.57 14.90 -0.83
CA VAL A 721 -5.65 14.99 0.64
C VAL A 721 -6.91 14.27 1.14
N GLY A 722 -8.05 14.45 0.47
CA GLY A 722 -9.31 13.77 0.84
C GLY A 722 -10.56 14.41 0.23
N GLY A 723 -11.70 13.72 0.33
CA GLY A 723 -13.03 14.24 -0.07
C GLY A 723 -13.78 14.98 1.05
N GLY A 724 -14.99 15.48 0.75
CA GLY A 724 -15.88 16.08 1.76
C GLY A 724 -15.69 17.60 1.98
N TRP A 725 -14.78 18.23 1.24
CA TRP A 725 -14.43 19.64 1.41
C TRP A 725 -15.44 20.61 0.80
N GLN A 726 -16.45 20.12 0.08
CA GLN A 726 -17.61 20.90 -0.36
C GLN A 726 -18.50 21.36 0.81
N GLY A 727 -18.35 20.75 1.99
CA GLY A 727 -19.02 21.20 3.22
C GLY A 727 -18.54 22.57 3.72
N TYR A 728 -17.38 23.04 3.23
CA TYR A 728 -16.79 24.32 3.59
C TYR A 728 -17.05 25.38 2.52
N ASN A 729 -17.42 26.59 2.92
CA ASN A 729 -17.59 27.73 2.00
C ASN A 729 -16.45 28.75 2.08
N ALA A 730 -15.55 28.61 3.06
CA ALA A 730 -14.30 29.35 3.14
C ALA A 730 -13.21 28.46 3.76
N VAL A 731 -12.00 28.52 3.23
CA VAL A 731 -10.81 27.86 3.78
C VAL A 731 -9.65 28.84 3.65
N SER A 732 -8.82 28.94 4.68
CA SER A 732 -7.66 29.82 4.68
C SER A 732 -6.52 29.23 5.49
N ALA A 733 -5.31 29.32 4.95
CA ALA A 733 -4.09 29.02 5.68
C ALA A 733 -3.87 30.05 6.80
N MET A 734 -3.56 29.58 8.00
CA MET A 734 -3.17 30.38 9.16
C MET A 734 -1.67 30.58 9.19
N THR A 735 -0.93 29.49 8.95
CA THR A 735 0.53 29.49 8.82
C THR A 735 0.92 28.98 7.44
N ALA A 736 2.21 29.05 7.12
CA ALA A 736 2.74 28.48 5.90
C ALA A 736 2.45 26.97 5.82
N LEU A 737 1.79 26.54 4.75
CA LEU A 737 1.63 25.12 4.42
C LEU A 737 2.94 24.60 3.83
N ARG A 738 3.52 23.55 4.39
CA ARG A 738 4.87 23.07 4.05
C ARG A 738 4.88 21.62 3.60
N ALA A 739 5.84 21.27 2.75
CA ALA A 739 5.98 19.94 2.13
C ALA A 739 6.26 18.81 3.13
N ASP A 740 6.59 19.14 4.39
CA ASP A 740 6.70 18.19 5.50
C ASP A 740 5.36 17.89 6.18
N GLY A 741 4.25 18.47 5.71
CA GLY A 741 2.92 18.33 6.31
C GLY A 741 2.70 19.22 7.53
N THR A 742 3.58 20.20 7.78
CA THR A 742 3.31 21.27 8.76
C THR A 742 2.55 22.42 8.11
N GLY A 743 1.88 23.21 8.94
CA GLY A 743 1.03 24.31 8.48
C GLY A 743 -0.41 24.11 8.94
N ASP A 744 -1.00 25.18 9.46
CA ASP A 744 -2.33 25.19 10.04
C ASP A 744 -3.28 25.95 9.13
N MET A 745 -4.56 25.57 9.17
CA MET A 745 -5.62 26.25 8.44
C MET A 745 -6.90 26.33 9.27
N VAL A 746 -7.78 27.23 8.85
CA VAL A 746 -9.16 27.29 9.31
C VAL A 746 -10.11 27.10 8.15
N ALA A 747 -11.25 26.48 8.41
CA ALA A 747 -12.31 26.27 7.43
C ALA A 747 -13.67 26.59 8.04
N ARG A 748 -14.48 27.37 7.33
CA ARG A 748 -15.86 27.69 7.73
C ARG A 748 -16.83 26.85 6.94
N ASP A 749 -17.71 26.14 7.63
CA ASP A 749 -18.75 25.33 7.00
C ASP A 749 -19.95 26.16 6.52
N GLY A 750 -20.85 25.52 5.77
CA GLY A 750 -22.07 26.14 5.25
C GLY A 750 -23.01 26.70 6.33
N THR A 751 -22.89 26.27 7.58
CA THR A 751 -23.70 26.76 8.71
C THR A 751 -23.11 27.99 9.40
N GLY A 752 -21.88 28.37 9.04
CA GLY A 752 -21.14 29.45 9.70
C GLY A 752 -20.36 28.99 10.92
N THR A 753 -20.14 27.68 11.09
CA THR A 753 -19.21 27.15 12.11
C THR A 753 -17.79 27.18 11.58
N LEU A 754 -16.86 27.70 12.37
CA LEU A 754 -15.43 27.65 12.08
C LEU A 754 -14.79 26.40 12.71
N TRP A 755 -13.92 25.79 11.93
CA TRP A 755 -13.13 24.62 12.28
C TRP A 755 -11.64 24.94 12.13
N TYR A 756 -10.83 24.44 13.06
CA TYR A 756 -9.37 24.54 13.02
C TYR A 756 -8.77 23.20 12.57
N TYR A 757 -7.77 23.28 11.72
CA TYR A 757 -7.04 22.15 11.16
C TYR A 757 -5.55 22.35 11.44
N GLN A 758 -5.03 21.59 12.39
CA GLN A 758 -3.62 21.62 12.73
C GLN A 758 -2.81 20.77 11.75
N GLY A 759 -1.64 21.25 11.34
CA GLY A 759 -0.66 20.48 10.58
C GLY A 759 -0.26 19.20 11.33
N SER A 760 -0.07 18.11 10.60
CA SER A 760 0.26 16.81 11.17
C SER A 760 1.76 16.56 11.29
N GLY A 761 2.59 17.25 10.48
CA GLY A 761 3.99 16.89 10.26
C GLY A 761 4.19 15.59 9.46
N ASN A 762 3.15 15.15 8.75
CA ASN A 762 3.18 14.02 7.83
C ASN A 762 2.63 14.48 6.48
N PRO A 763 3.44 14.51 5.41
CA PRO A 763 2.96 14.97 4.12
C PRO A 763 1.85 14.07 3.56
N ASN A 764 1.81 12.77 3.84
CA ASN A 764 0.76 11.89 3.30
C ASN A 764 -0.62 12.19 3.91
N SER A 765 -0.65 12.80 5.09
CA SER A 765 -1.87 13.18 5.80
C SER A 765 -1.65 14.55 6.45
N PRO A 766 -1.65 15.66 5.68
CA PRO A 766 -1.09 16.94 6.10
C PRO A 766 -1.82 17.60 7.28
N PHE A 767 -3.03 17.16 7.62
CA PHE A 767 -3.82 17.74 8.71
C PHE A 767 -4.29 16.67 9.70
N LYS A 768 -4.29 17.03 10.98
CA LYS A 768 -4.94 16.26 12.04
C LYS A 768 -6.46 16.38 11.94
N GLY A 769 -7.18 15.61 12.78
CA GLY A 769 -8.63 15.74 12.93
C GLY A 769 -9.05 17.18 13.28
N ARG A 770 -10.10 17.67 12.62
CA ARG A 770 -10.60 19.05 12.80
C ARG A 770 -11.07 19.32 14.23
N LEU A 771 -10.82 20.52 14.73
CA LEU A 771 -11.31 21.01 16.02
C LEU A 771 -12.40 22.06 15.81
N LYS A 772 -13.50 21.97 16.56
CA LYS A 772 -14.58 22.96 16.47
C LYS A 772 -14.17 24.23 17.20
N VAL A 773 -14.14 25.36 16.50
CA VAL A 773 -13.87 26.68 17.10
C VAL A 773 -15.18 27.29 17.62
N GLY A 774 -16.23 27.30 16.80
CA GLY A 774 -17.54 27.85 17.19
C GLY A 774 -18.38 28.36 16.01
N GLY A 775 -19.64 28.70 16.28
CA GLY A 775 -20.57 29.30 15.30
C GLY A 775 -20.43 30.82 15.17
N GLY A 776 -21.20 31.45 14.29
CA GLY A 776 -21.28 32.92 14.15
C GLY A 776 -20.35 33.53 13.09
N TRP A 777 -19.54 32.71 12.42
CA TRP A 777 -18.55 33.15 11.43
C TRP A 777 -19.17 33.50 10.07
N GLN A 778 -20.46 33.26 9.86
CA GLN A 778 -21.21 33.74 8.70
C GLN A 778 -21.34 35.26 8.64
N THR A 779 -21.00 35.98 9.73
CA THR A 779 -20.92 37.45 9.76
C THR A 779 -19.86 38.01 8.79
N TYR A 780 -18.83 37.20 8.50
CA TYR A 780 -17.71 37.57 7.62
C TYR A 780 -17.99 37.17 6.16
N ASN A 781 -17.91 38.12 5.23
CA ASN A 781 -17.96 37.80 3.79
C ASN A 781 -16.57 37.51 3.21
N PHE A 782 -15.51 37.77 3.97
CA PHE A 782 -14.13 37.44 3.66
C PHE A 782 -13.37 37.16 4.96
N MET A 783 -12.47 36.19 4.93
CA MET A 783 -11.57 35.87 6.04
C MET A 783 -10.26 35.31 5.47
N THR A 784 -9.13 35.72 6.06
CA THR A 784 -7.83 35.12 5.76
C THR A 784 -6.96 35.08 7.01
N GLY A 785 -6.16 34.04 7.17
CA GLY A 785 -5.00 34.09 8.04
C GLY A 785 -4.08 35.22 7.59
N ALA A 786 -3.55 35.97 8.54
CA ALA A 786 -2.72 37.15 8.31
C ALA A 786 -1.27 36.94 8.77
N ARG A 787 -0.88 35.68 9.01
CA ARG A 787 0.35 35.30 9.73
C ARG A 787 0.42 36.03 11.07
N ASP A 788 1.61 36.31 11.57
CA ASP A 788 1.83 37.03 12.82
C ASP A 788 1.83 38.54 12.56
N LEU A 789 0.66 39.19 12.73
CA LEU A 789 0.51 40.63 12.49
C LEU A 789 1.01 41.48 13.66
N ASN A 790 1.07 40.91 14.87
CA ASN A 790 1.43 41.62 16.09
C ASN A 790 2.87 41.31 16.59
N GLY A 791 3.54 40.32 15.99
CA GLY A 791 4.90 39.90 16.32
C GLY A 791 5.03 38.97 17.53
N ASP A 792 3.94 38.32 17.98
CA ASP A 792 3.93 37.45 19.16
C ASP A 792 4.27 35.97 18.87
N GLY A 793 4.61 35.67 17.61
CA GLY A 793 4.95 34.34 17.11
C GLY A 793 3.75 33.47 16.76
N LYS A 794 2.51 33.97 16.84
CA LYS A 794 1.29 33.20 16.61
C LYS A 794 0.55 33.73 15.38
N ALA A 795 -0.11 32.82 14.67
CA ALA A 795 -0.88 33.21 13.50
C ALA A 795 -2.20 33.89 13.88
N ASP A 796 -2.38 35.08 13.34
CA ASP A 796 -3.57 35.91 13.44
C ASP A 796 -4.51 35.72 12.26
N LEU A 797 -5.75 36.19 12.41
CA LEU A 797 -6.76 36.19 11.36
C LEU A 797 -7.36 37.58 11.20
N ILE A 798 -7.66 37.95 9.95
CA ILE A 798 -8.50 39.11 9.64
C ILE A 798 -9.79 38.67 8.98
N GLY A 799 -10.88 39.37 9.29
CA GLY A 799 -12.20 39.11 8.72
C GLY A 799 -12.90 40.40 8.33
N ARG A 800 -13.46 40.45 7.12
CA ARG A 800 -14.31 41.57 6.68
C ARG A 800 -15.77 41.19 6.82
N ASP A 801 -16.52 41.98 7.58
CA ASP A 801 -17.95 41.75 7.75
C ASP A 801 -18.77 42.23 6.55
N GLY A 802 -20.07 41.90 6.55
CA GLY A 802 -21.00 42.28 5.49
C GLY A 802 -21.13 43.79 5.24
N THR A 803 -20.74 44.63 6.20
CA THR A 803 -20.79 46.10 6.09
C THR A 803 -19.49 46.71 5.57
N GLY A 804 -18.45 45.89 5.36
CA GLY A 804 -17.14 46.33 4.89
C GLY A 804 -16.20 46.79 6.01
N VAL A 805 -16.48 46.44 7.27
CA VAL A 805 -15.55 46.65 8.37
C VAL A 805 -14.59 45.47 8.47
N LEU A 806 -13.30 45.76 8.57
CA LEU A 806 -12.26 44.77 8.82
C LEU A 806 -12.01 44.62 10.33
N TRP A 807 -11.93 43.36 10.75
CA TRP A 807 -11.71 42.94 12.13
C TRP A 807 -10.44 42.12 12.22
N TYR A 808 -9.69 42.33 13.30
CA TYR A 808 -8.51 41.56 13.70
C TYR A 808 -8.89 40.53 14.76
N TYR A 809 -8.35 39.32 14.64
CA TYR A 809 -8.40 38.26 15.64
C TYR A 809 -6.98 37.83 15.99
N GLN A 810 -6.57 38.13 17.23
CA GLN A 810 -5.28 37.69 17.74
C GLN A 810 -5.26 36.17 17.90
N GLY A 811 -4.22 35.54 17.38
CA GLY A 811 -3.91 34.14 17.58
C GLY A 811 -3.50 33.85 19.02
N THR A 812 -4.09 32.83 19.64
CA THR A 812 -3.69 32.40 21.00
C THR A 812 -2.54 31.40 20.97
N GLY A 813 -2.32 30.74 19.83
CA GLY A 813 -1.44 29.58 19.69
C GLY A 813 -2.06 28.27 20.18
N THR A 814 -3.33 28.27 20.59
CA THR A 814 -4.04 27.08 21.09
C THR A 814 -5.14 26.66 20.11
N PRO A 815 -4.98 25.55 19.36
CA PRO A 815 -5.93 25.13 18.31
C PRO A 815 -7.40 24.99 18.74
N ALA A 816 -7.67 24.60 19.98
CA ALA A 816 -9.04 24.46 20.50
C ALA A 816 -9.71 25.81 20.85
N ALA A 817 -8.92 26.86 21.05
CA ALA A 817 -9.38 28.22 21.33
C ALA A 817 -8.48 29.21 20.57
N PRO A 818 -8.49 29.17 19.22
CA PRO A 818 -7.41 29.73 18.41
C PRO A 818 -7.36 31.26 18.40
N PHE A 819 -8.43 31.94 18.79
CA PHE A 819 -8.53 33.39 18.70
C PHE A 819 -9.01 34.06 19.99
N ALA A 820 -8.42 35.22 20.30
CA ALA A 820 -8.93 36.14 21.30
C ALA A 820 -10.17 36.92 20.81
N ALA A 821 -10.68 37.82 21.63
CA ALA A 821 -11.77 38.72 21.24
C ALA A 821 -11.35 39.62 20.06
N ARG A 822 -12.25 39.80 19.09
CA ARG A 822 -11.96 40.59 17.89
C ARG A 822 -11.77 42.07 18.20
N VAL A 823 -10.86 42.71 17.47
CA VAL A 823 -10.61 44.16 17.51
C VAL A 823 -11.00 44.77 16.16
N LYS A 824 -11.65 45.94 16.18
CA LYS A 824 -12.01 46.66 14.95
C LYS A 824 -10.76 47.33 14.37
N ILE A 825 -10.46 47.06 13.10
CA ILE A 825 -9.40 47.76 12.35
C ILE A 825 -9.97 49.04 11.72
N GLY A 826 -11.08 48.93 10.97
CA GLY A 826 -11.67 50.08 10.27
C GLY A 826 -12.69 49.71 9.20
N GLY A 827 -13.44 50.70 8.70
CA GLY A 827 -14.39 50.54 7.58
C GLY A 827 -13.76 50.82 6.20
N GLY A 828 -14.55 50.68 5.14
CA GLY A 828 -14.12 51.01 3.76
C GLY A 828 -13.52 49.85 2.98
N TRP A 829 -13.39 48.67 3.58
CA TRP A 829 -12.76 47.50 2.97
C TRP A 829 -13.63 46.80 1.93
N GLN A 830 -14.89 47.21 1.77
CA GLN A 830 -15.74 46.80 0.64
C GLN A 830 -15.23 47.30 -0.72
N GLY A 831 -14.32 48.28 -0.75
CA GLY A 831 -13.65 48.73 -1.98
C GLY A 831 -12.72 47.68 -2.60
N TYR A 832 -12.37 46.61 -1.86
CA TYR A 832 -11.50 45.54 -2.31
C TYR A 832 -12.27 44.28 -2.67
N ASN A 833 -11.97 43.67 -3.81
CA ASN A 833 -12.56 42.39 -4.22
C ASN A 833 -11.62 41.18 -4.00
N ALA A 834 -10.37 41.43 -3.63
CA ALA A 834 -9.44 40.43 -3.15
C ALA A 834 -8.51 41.03 -2.09
N MET A 835 -8.19 40.26 -1.06
CA MET A 835 -7.20 40.58 -0.04
C MET A 835 -6.39 39.30 0.19
N VAL A 836 -5.07 39.43 0.18
CA VAL A 836 -4.13 38.30 0.19
C VAL A 836 -3.03 38.60 1.17
N SER A 837 -2.86 37.71 2.15
CA SER A 837 -1.66 37.71 2.99
C SER A 837 -0.54 37.06 2.19
N THR A 838 0.45 37.84 1.76
CA THR A 838 1.67 37.31 1.13
C THR A 838 2.67 36.86 2.19
N GLY A 839 2.61 37.43 3.39
CA GLY A 839 3.67 37.37 4.38
C GLY A 839 4.47 38.67 4.39
N ASP A 840 5.70 38.63 4.88
CA ASP A 840 6.59 39.79 4.94
C ASP A 840 7.23 40.07 3.57
N LEU A 841 6.48 40.77 2.70
CA LEU A 841 6.89 41.04 1.32
C LEU A 841 8.05 42.04 1.25
N ASN A 842 8.17 42.89 2.28
CA ASN A 842 9.15 43.97 2.33
C ASN A 842 10.40 43.65 3.19
N ARG A 843 10.40 42.50 3.87
CA ARG A 843 11.48 41.96 4.72
C ARG A 843 11.77 42.78 5.98
N ASP A 844 10.77 43.44 6.55
CA ASP A 844 10.94 44.18 7.82
C ASP A 844 10.53 43.38 9.07
N GLY A 845 10.30 42.08 8.91
CA GLY A 845 9.92 41.16 9.97
C GLY A 845 8.44 41.17 10.31
N LYS A 846 7.60 41.87 9.54
CA LYS A 846 6.17 42.05 9.82
C LYS A 846 5.33 41.56 8.66
N ALA A 847 4.22 40.88 8.97
CA ALA A 847 3.34 40.38 7.92
C ALA A 847 2.62 41.53 7.18
N ASP A 848 2.69 41.50 5.85
CA ASP A 848 2.06 42.48 4.97
C ASP A 848 0.77 41.95 4.32
N LEU A 849 -0.03 42.86 3.79
CA LEU A 849 -1.24 42.56 3.03
C LEU A 849 -1.17 43.16 1.62
N VAL A 850 -1.61 42.39 0.63
CA VAL A 850 -1.87 42.88 -0.73
C VAL A 850 -3.38 42.85 -0.97
N ALA A 851 -3.94 43.94 -1.47
CA ALA A 851 -5.36 44.05 -1.77
C ALA A 851 -5.60 44.51 -3.21
N ARG A 852 -6.60 43.94 -3.87
CA ARG A 852 -7.05 44.35 -5.20
C ARG A 852 -8.37 45.08 -5.11
N ASP A 853 -8.44 46.28 -5.68
CA ASP A 853 -9.69 47.03 -5.75
C ASP A 853 -10.59 46.60 -6.93
N GLY A 854 -11.80 47.14 -6.96
CA GLY A 854 -12.79 46.85 -8.02
C GLY A 854 -12.33 47.21 -9.44
N SER A 855 -11.35 48.10 -9.60
CA SER A 855 -10.79 48.50 -10.90
C SER A 855 -9.63 47.63 -11.37
N GLY A 856 -9.15 46.72 -10.52
CA GLY A 856 -8.00 45.86 -10.82
C GLY A 856 -6.65 46.47 -10.47
N VAL A 857 -6.61 47.50 -9.62
CA VAL A 857 -5.37 48.03 -9.05
C VAL A 857 -4.98 47.23 -7.81
N LEU A 858 -3.70 46.86 -7.70
CA LEU A 858 -3.11 46.28 -6.50
C LEU A 858 -2.55 47.37 -5.59
N TRP A 859 -2.81 47.16 -4.31
CA TRP A 859 -2.41 48.01 -3.20
C TRP A 859 -1.62 47.19 -2.18
N PHE A 860 -0.47 47.71 -1.78
CA PHE A 860 0.35 47.16 -0.70
C PHE A 860 0.00 47.86 0.61
N TYR A 861 -0.18 47.05 1.66
CA TYR A 861 -0.44 47.47 3.03
C TYR A 861 0.67 46.93 3.94
N LYS A 862 1.58 47.82 4.31
CA LYS A 862 2.71 47.50 5.18
C LYS A 862 2.23 47.15 6.59
N GLY A 863 2.67 46.02 7.13
CA GLY A 863 2.40 45.61 8.51
C GLY A 863 3.07 46.54 9.52
N THR A 864 2.37 46.92 10.59
CA THR A 864 2.92 47.79 11.64
C THR A 864 3.38 47.02 12.88
N GLY A 865 2.88 45.80 13.09
CA GLY A 865 3.06 45.07 14.35
C GLY A 865 2.02 45.41 15.42
N THR A 866 1.00 46.23 15.10
CA THR A 866 0.06 46.76 16.10
C THR A 866 -1.37 46.30 15.86
N PRO A 867 -2.01 45.54 16.78
CA PRO A 867 -3.37 45.01 16.61
C PRO A 867 -4.47 46.04 16.26
N THR A 868 -4.40 47.25 16.82
CA THR A 868 -5.42 48.30 16.63
C THR A 868 -5.19 49.15 15.38
N ALA A 869 -4.00 49.08 14.79
CA ALA A 869 -3.64 49.78 13.57
C ALA A 869 -2.65 48.94 12.75
N PRO A 870 -3.04 47.72 12.30
CA PRO A 870 -2.12 46.71 11.80
C PRO A 870 -1.46 47.06 10.46
N TYR A 871 -1.98 48.07 9.75
CA TYR A 871 -1.47 48.47 8.44
C TYR A 871 -1.20 49.97 8.34
N ALA A 872 -0.09 50.31 7.67
CA ALA A 872 0.22 51.68 7.27
C ALA A 872 -0.67 52.14 6.08
N PRO A 873 -0.63 53.43 5.70
CA PRO A 873 -1.29 53.90 4.49
C PRO A 873 -0.88 53.09 3.25
N ARG A 874 -1.88 52.75 2.41
CA ARG A 874 -1.68 51.90 1.23
C ARG A 874 -0.80 52.57 0.17
N ILE A 875 -0.03 51.76 -0.55
CA ILE A 875 0.79 52.19 -1.70
C ILE A 875 0.29 51.45 -2.95
N GLN A 876 0.13 52.14 -4.07
CA GLN A 876 -0.21 51.50 -5.35
C GLN A 876 1.01 50.74 -5.87
N ILE A 877 0.81 49.46 -6.21
CA ILE A 877 1.91 48.58 -6.63
C ILE A 877 1.68 47.89 -7.99
N GLY A 878 0.54 48.13 -8.64
CA GLY A 878 0.31 47.66 -10.01
C GLY A 878 -1.12 47.86 -10.49
N GLY A 879 -1.32 47.91 -11.82
CA GLY A 879 -2.64 47.91 -12.47
C GLY A 879 -2.83 46.69 -13.37
N GLY A 880 -4.05 46.48 -13.90
CA GLY A 880 -4.33 45.40 -14.85
C GLY A 880 -4.67 44.04 -14.23
N TRP A 881 -4.83 43.96 -12.91
CA TRP A 881 -5.05 42.71 -12.18
C TRP A 881 -6.48 42.19 -12.25
N GLN A 882 -7.40 42.90 -12.91
CA GLN A 882 -8.74 42.42 -13.23
C GLN A 882 -8.74 41.22 -14.21
N GLY A 883 -7.62 40.96 -14.89
CA GLY A 883 -7.44 39.76 -15.72
C GLY A 883 -7.38 38.44 -14.92
N TYR A 884 -7.19 38.52 -13.59
CA TYR A 884 -7.12 37.36 -12.71
C TYR A 884 -8.43 37.14 -11.95
N ASN A 885 -8.88 35.90 -11.83
CA ASN A 885 -10.05 35.56 -11.01
C ASN A 885 -9.67 35.06 -9.61
N THR A 886 -8.40 34.71 -9.39
CA THR A 886 -7.87 34.29 -8.10
C THR A 886 -6.48 34.89 -7.89
N LEU A 887 -6.22 35.35 -6.66
CA LEU A 887 -4.91 35.78 -6.16
C LEU A 887 -4.64 35.04 -4.86
N LEU A 888 -3.41 34.55 -4.68
CA LEU A 888 -3.01 33.82 -3.50
C LEU A 888 -1.54 34.09 -3.15
N GLY A 889 -1.23 34.14 -1.85
CA GLY A 889 0.10 34.32 -1.30
C GLY A 889 0.60 33.00 -0.67
N PRO A 890 1.19 32.09 -1.45
CA PRO A 890 1.58 30.76 -1.00
C PRO A 890 2.86 30.74 -0.15
N SER A 891 3.29 31.90 0.38
CA SER A 891 4.62 32.10 0.95
C SER A 891 5.73 32.10 -0.12
N ASP A 892 6.94 31.74 0.29
CA ASP A 892 8.17 31.75 -0.50
C ASP A 892 8.32 30.43 -1.30
N LEU A 893 7.69 30.34 -2.47
CA LEU A 893 7.67 29.09 -3.26
C LEU A 893 9.04 28.73 -3.85
N ASN A 894 9.92 29.71 -4.03
CA ASN A 894 11.25 29.50 -4.61
C ASN A 894 12.37 29.36 -3.55
N GLY A 895 12.06 29.56 -2.27
CA GLY A 895 13.00 29.40 -1.16
C GLY A 895 14.04 30.52 -1.02
N ASP A 896 13.85 31.69 -1.63
CA ASP A 896 14.81 32.80 -1.59
C ASP A 896 14.64 33.74 -0.39
N GLY A 897 13.67 33.43 0.49
CA GLY A 897 13.35 34.17 1.69
C GLY A 897 12.43 35.37 1.45
N ILE A 898 11.88 35.53 0.24
CA ILE A 898 10.92 36.58 -0.11
C ILE A 898 9.59 35.92 -0.50
N PRO A 899 8.46 36.31 0.12
CA PRO A 899 7.19 35.72 -0.25
C PRO A 899 6.77 36.04 -1.69
N ASP A 900 6.18 35.03 -2.32
CA ASP A 900 5.72 35.07 -3.70
C ASP A 900 4.20 35.26 -3.79
N LEU A 901 3.73 35.50 -5.01
CA LEU A 901 2.32 35.55 -5.35
C LEU A 901 2.02 34.53 -6.47
N VAL A 902 0.85 33.92 -6.43
CA VAL A 902 0.29 33.20 -7.58
C VAL A 902 -1.05 33.78 -7.96
N ALA A 903 -1.34 33.79 -9.26
CA ALA A 903 -2.57 34.32 -9.81
C ALA A 903 -3.13 33.39 -10.87
N ARG A 904 -4.44 33.15 -10.84
CA ARG A 904 -5.14 32.38 -11.88
C ARG A 904 -5.93 33.33 -12.77
N ASP A 905 -5.73 33.22 -14.07
CA ASP A 905 -6.49 34.02 -15.03
C ASP A 905 -7.87 33.42 -15.35
N GLY A 906 -8.68 34.19 -16.09
CA GLY A 906 -10.02 33.76 -16.51
C GLY A 906 -10.05 32.51 -17.39
N SER A 907 -8.93 32.15 -18.04
CA SER A 907 -8.82 30.94 -18.86
C SER A 907 -8.40 29.70 -18.06
N GLY A 908 -8.06 29.88 -16.78
CA GLY A 908 -7.60 28.80 -15.91
C GLY A 908 -6.11 28.51 -15.99
N VAL A 909 -5.31 29.45 -16.50
CA VAL A 909 -3.84 29.37 -16.41
C VAL A 909 -3.39 29.95 -15.07
N LEU A 910 -2.51 29.22 -14.38
CA LEU A 910 -1.85 29.68 -13.17
C LEU A 910 -0.51 30.34 -13.52
N TRP A 911 -0.29 31.51 -12.93
CA TRP A 911 0.89 32.34 -13.10
C TRP A 911 1.60 32.49 -11.76
N TYR A 912 2.92 32.32 -11.78
CA TYR A 912 3.82 32.55 -10.66
C TYR A 912 4.45 33.94 -10.75
N TYR A 913 4.48 34.65 -9.63
CA TYR A 913 5.04 35.99 -9.48
C TYR A 913 6.08 35.98 -8.36
N LYS A 914 7.35 35.98 -8.75
CA LYS A 914 8.47 36.04 -7.81
C LYS A 914 8.46 37.36 -7.04
N GLY A 915 8.51 37.30 -5.71
CA GLY A 915 8.71 38.46 -4.85
C GLY A 915 10.10 39.07 -5.01
N THR A 916 10.20 40.40 -4.93
CA THR A 916 11.49 41.11 -5.10
C THR A 916 12.00 41.77 -3.82
N GLY A 917 11.16 41.86 -2.78
CA GLY A 917 11.44 42.66 -1.59
C GLY A 917 11.14 44.16 -1.76
N SER A 918 10.90 44.61 -3.00
CA SER A 918 10.60 46.02 -3.27
C SER A 918 9.11 46.31 -3.05
N THR A 919 8.82 47.46 -2.44
CA THR A 919 7.43 47.96 -2.31
C THR A 919 7.19 49.23 -3.14
N THR A 920 8.23 49.69 -3.86
CA THR A 920 8.20 50.85 -4.76
C THR A 920 8.63 50.42 -6.15
N GLY A 921 7.72 50.50 -7.13
CA GLY A 921 7.98 50.11 -8.53
C GLY A 921 7.49 48.70 -8.86
N ALA A 922 8.36 47.70 -8.74
CA ALA A 922 8.10 46.33 -9.18
C ALA A 922 8.20 45.33 -8.00
N PRO A 923 7.15 45.17 -7.18
CA PRO A 923 7.19 44.23 -6.04
C PRO A 923 7.31 42.76 -6.48
N PHE A 924 6.83 42.46 -7.68
CA PHE A 924 6.93 41.15 -8.30
C PHE A 924 7.70 41.23 -9.60
N ALA A 925 8.51 40.22 -9.88
CA ALA A 925 9.19 40.07 -11.17
C ALA A 925 8.20 39.72 -12.30
N ALA A 926 8.72 39.60 -13.52
CA ALA A 926 7.93 39.11 -14.65
C ALA A 926 7.32 37.74 -14.34
N ARG A 927 6.02 37.59 -14.63
CA ARG A 927 5.28 36.35 -14.35
C ARG A 927 5.84 35.17 -15.14
N VAL A 928 5.85 34.00 -14.52
CA VAL A 928 6.17 32.71 -15.15
C VAL A 928 4.89 31.90 -15.25
N GLN A 929 4.64 31.27 -16.40
CA GLN A 929 3.49 30.37 -16.55
C GLN A 929 3.78 29.06 -15.81
N VAL A 930 2.90 28.70 -14.88
CA VAL A 930 2.95 27.39 -14.22
C VAL A 930 2.27 26.33 -15.09
N GLY A 931 1.10 26.64 -15.65
CA GLY A 931 0.37 25.74 -16.55
C GLY A 931 -1.13 26.06 -16.63
N GLY A 932 -1.83 25.40 -17.56
CA GLY A 932 -3.30 25.45 -17.69
C GLY A 932 -4.02 24.40 -16.85
N GLY A 933 -5.37 24.39 -16.88
CA GLY A 933 -6.19 23.36 -16.22
C GLY A 933 -6.61 23.70 -14.79
N TRP A 934 -6.18 24.83 -14.23
CA TRP A 934 -6.46 25.24 -12.85
C TRP A 934 -7.90 25.71 -12.62
N GLN A 935 -8.70 25.88 -13.67
CA GLN A 935 -10.14 26.12 -13.58
C GLN A 935 -10.91 24.94 -12.97
N MET A 936 -10.30 23.75 -12.87
CA MET A 936 -10.92 22.62 -12.18
C MET A 936 -11.09 22.85 -10.68
N PHE A 937 -10.31 23.76 -10.10
CA PHE A 937 -10.41 24.14 -8.69
C PHE A 937 -11.40 25.29 -8.51
N ASN A 938 -12.42 25.08 -7.69
CA ASN A 938 -13.32 26.17 -7.31
C ASN A 938 -12.81 26.96 -6.09
N LEU A 939 -11.69 26.53 -5.49
CA LEU A 939 -11.00 27.17 -4.38
C LEU A 939 -9.51 26.85 -4.44
N LEU A 940 -8.65 27.85 -4.21
CA LEU A 940 -7.21 27.71 -4.03
C LEU A 940 -6.83 28.35 -2.69
N VAL A 941 -5.92 27.71 -1.95
CA VAL A 941 -5.48 28.11 -0.59
C VAL A 941 -3.98 27.98 -0.44
#